data_AF-A0A7C5CMM9-F1
#
_entry.id   AF-A0A7C5CMM9-F1
#
_cell.length_a   1.000
_cell.length_b   1.000
_cell.length_c   1.000
_cell.angle_alpha   90.00
_cell.angle_beta   90.00
_cell.angle_gamma   90.00
#
_symmetry.space_group_name_H-M   'P 1'
#
loop_
_entity.id
_entity.type
_entity.pdbx_description
1 polymer ?
#
loop_
_entity_poly.entity_id
_entity_poly.type
_entity_poly.pdbx_seq_one_letter_code
_entity_poly.pdbx_strand_id
1 'polypeptide(L)'
;MVYLDADNNLEEAGISDFNEMELAGSTDDVAILVMMDRSPGYDTSNGDWTDTRIYLVKFDTDTENITSELLVDLGERNMGDPNTVLEFVSYAYENFPAEHYALVFWDHGNAWRYRSEFSGMIYKGVCWDYSDNDDYLTEQEIVDVLTEIGNMGMHLDIVGFDVCLLGQAEVLYDIALTGVVDIVVASQEYEPWDGWYYTPFLQALVMDPDMSAEELASKIVESFGEFYSEINPSDYPTLAAFNLTSFVDEVVPQIDALGRVFTYSVYYVPETAGVIHDVWSATDRMGDGEFPDLYNFSENILSENRWDSDYDPRPIAQNLINALEDTIIAYWHGPGHPGAHGLSIYIPPSTDDYLTERYWYFEQTLLPVYTWWGLFLDYYFWRLQPPTEELSIVPATPAFVNKDKEGYAFVGIRYGGTMIDPDYISVTLVYPNGSQEPLEVVKASDILPGVYVVKIPAISEDTTVMLLIEVSYWFLDSTTSAAVKVTEISSEISNMGLYLGSITKSLEKMSDETYKIFGSLLAIQTAVGTILTTLDSLHAQIEKISDNIVYIKTDIGTIKTTLDSLNTEITNVGNNVVEIKTSLGTIKGTIESIDGNVVTIKTDLGTVKTTVDNIKGTVSDIKGETGTIASDVSEIKESVSDVSENVSSILDATVWYYIIAVLLIISIILQIVILVRKK
;
A
#
# COMPACT_ATOMS: atom_id res chain seq x y z
N MET A 1 -23.40 -14.56 2.22
CA MET A 1 -22.09 -14.41 2.89
C MET A 1 -22.02 -12.99 3.39
N VAL A 2 -21.72 -12.77 4.66
CA VAL A 2 -21.53 -11.43 5.24
C VAL A 2 -20.09 -11.31 5.71
N TYR A 3 -19.36 -10.37 5.11
CA TYR A 3 -18.01 -9.99 5.47
C TYR A 3 -18.12 -8.85 6.48
N LEU A 4 -18.06 -9.19 7.76
CA LEU A 4 -18.40 -8.34 8.89
C LEU A 4 -17.11 -7.89 9.59
N ASP A 5 -16.60 -6.73 9.17
CA ASP A 5 -15.46 -6.11 9.82
C ASP A 5 -15.90 -5.28 11.02
N ALA A 6 -15.84 -5.88 12.21
CA ALA A 6 -16.14 -5.24 13.47
C ALA A 6 -14.85 -4.93 14.27
N ASP A 7 -13.67 -4.91 13.62
CA ASP A 7 -12.42 -4.46 14.25
C ASP A 7 -12.29 -2.93 14.24
N ASN A 8 -13.32 -2.27 14.78
CA ASN A 8 -13.32 -0.83 14.98
C ASN A 8 -14.43 -0.43 15.97
N ASN A 9 -14.78 0.85 15.97
CA ASN A 9 -15.78 1.37 16.89
C ASN A 9 -17.22 0.90 16.61
N LEU A 10 -17.51 0.17 15.52
CA LEU A 10 -18.82 -0.40 15.23
C LEU A 10 -19.00 -1.83 15.79
N GLU A 11 -18.05 -2.35 16.58
CA GLU A 11 -18.10 -3.71 17.12
C GLU A 11 -19.45 -4.10 17.77
N GLU A 12 -20.06 -3.18 18.53
CA GLU A 12 -21.38 -3.40 19.16
C GLU A 12 -22.50 -3.58 18.12
N ALA A 13 -22.50 -2.80 17.03
CA ALA A 13 -23.46 -2.94 15.93
C ALA A 13 -23.25 -4.27 15.19
N GLY A 14 -22.00 -4.64 14.90
CA GLY A 14 -21.69 -5.90 14.25
C GLY A 14 -22.16 -7.12 15.03
N ILE A 15 -22.06 -7.09 16.37
CA ILE A 15 -22.63 -8.12 17.24
C ILE A 15 -24.16 -8.12 17.17
N SER A 16 -24.79 -6.95 17.18
CA SER A 16 -26.25 -6.83 17.05
C SER A 16 -26.75 -7.47 15.75
N ASP A 17 -26.14 -7.12 14.62
CA ASP A 17 -26.52 -7.62 13.30
C ASP A 17 -26.28 -9.12 13.16
N PHE A 18 -25.23 -9.65 13.79
CA PHE A 18 -25.04 -11.09 13.90
C PHE A 18 -26.26 -11.75 14.58
N ASN A 19 -26.69 -11.23 15.73
CA ASN A 19 -27.86 -11.76 16.44
C ASN A 19 -29.16 -11.60 15.61
N GLU A 20 -29.28 -10.54 14.80
CA GLU A 20 -30.40 -10.40 13.87
C GLU A 20 -30.44 -11.51 12.82
N MET A 21 -29.28 -11.93 12.31
CA MET A 21 -29.17 -13.05 11.38
C MET A 21 -29.53 -14.39 12.04
N GLU A 22 -29.24 -14.56 13.33
CA GLU A 22 -29.61 -15.76 14.11
C GLU A 22 -31.13 -15.93 14.27
N LEU A 23 -31.91 -14.85 14.17
CA LEU A 23 -33.38 -14.95 14.15
C LEU A 23 -33.93 -15.57 12.85
N ALA A 24 -33.11 -15.71 11.80
CA ALA A 24 -33.43 -16.47 10.60
C ALA A 24 -32.76 -17.85 10.63
N GLY A 25 -31.43 -17.88 10.76
CA GLY A 25 -30.61 -19.09 10.78
C GLY A 25 -30.54 -19.85 9.44
N SER A 26 -29.46 -20.60 9.24
CA SER A 26 -29.28 -21.42 8.04
C SER A 26 -30.20 -22.64 8.02
N THR A 27 -30.57 -23.09 6.83
CA THR A 27 -31.34 -24.31 6.56
C THR A 27 -30.55 -25.28 5.66
N ASP A 28 -31.18 -26.39 5.23
CA ASP A 28 -30.58 -27.30 4.25
C ASP A 28 -30.51 -26.68 2.84
N ASP A 29 -31.36 -25.69 2.54
CA ASP A 29 -31.47 -25.05 1.23
C ASP A 29 -30.83 -23.64 1.19
N VAL A 30 -30.56 -23.02 2.36
CA VAL A 30 -29.95 -21.68 2.49
C VAL A 30 -28.84 -21.70 3.52
N ALA A 31 -27.61 -21.35 3.10
CA ALA A 31 -26.48 -21.17 4.01
C ALA A 31 -26.20 -19.69 4.26
N ILE A 32 -26.32 -19.26 5.51
CA ILE A 32 -25.94 -17.92 5.97
C ILE A 32 -24.58 -18.06 6.67
N LEU A 33 -23.55 -17.53 6.03
CA LEU A 33 -22.18 -17.52 6.54
C LEU A 33 -21.79 -16.11 6.90
N VAL A 34 -21.16 -15.95 8.07
CA VAL A 34 -20.58 -14.69 8.54
C VAL A 34 -19.10 -14.92 8.80
N MET A 35 -18.24 -14.16 8.13
CA MET A 35 -16.87 -13.94 8.59
C MET A 35 -16.89 -12.68 9.43
N MET A 36 -16.49 -12.79 10.69
CA MET A 36 -16.48 -11.67 11.63
C MET A 36 -15.09 -11.50 12.20
N ASP A 37 -14.60 -10.25 12.17
CA ASP A 37 -13.49 -9.82 13.00
C ASP A 37 -13.96 -8.88 14.11
N ARG A 38 -13.24 -8.84 15.23
CA ARG A 38 -13.63 -8.06 16.42
C ARG A 38 -12.46 -7.31 17.01
N SER A 39 -12.76 -6.12 17.48
CA SER A 39 -11.74 -5.22 18.01
C SER A 39 -11.39 -5.44 19.47
N PRO A 40 -10.14 -5.17 19.89
CA PRO A 40 -9.82 -5.02 21.30
C PRO A 40 -10.44 -3.74 21.90
N GLY A 41 -11.51 -3.90 22.68
CA GLY A 41 -11.91 -2.93 23.71
C GLY A 41 -13.03 -1.95 23.36
N TYR A 42 -13.78 -2.17 22.28
CA TYR A 42 -15.02 -1.47 22.02
C TYR A 42 -16.23 -2.20 22.65
N ASP A 43 -16.28 -3.52 22.56
CA ASP A 43 -17.28 -4.38 23.19
C ASP A 43 -16.63 -5.59 23.89
N THR A 44 -17.13 -5.96 25.08
CA THR A 44 -16.61 -7.11 25.87
C THR A 44 -17.63 -8.24 26.04
N SER A 45 -18.78 -8.12 25.38
CA SER A 45 -19.79 -9.17 25.29
C SER A 45 -19.30 -10.31 24.40
N ASN A 46 -20.06 -11.40 24.32
CA ASN A 46 -19.81 -12.47 23.36
C ASN A 46 -18.41 -13.12 23.44
N GLY A 47 -17.78 -13.03 24.61
CA GLY A 47 -16.50 -13.65 24.91
C GLY A 47 -15.27 -12.77 24.74
N ASP A 48 -15.40 -11.52 24.27
CA ASP A 48 -14.30 -10.54 24.16
C ASP A 48 -13.08 -11.12 23.41
N TRP A 49 -13.35 -11.78 22.28
CA TRP A 49 -12.32 -12.30 21.39
C TRP A 49 -12.00 -11.27 20.32
N THR A 50 -10.79 -11.34 19.79
CA THR A 50 -10.23 -10.38 18.81
C THR A 50 -9.59 -11.11 17.64
N ASP A 51 -10.11 -12.28 17.28
CA ASP A 51 -9.59 -13.08 16.16
C ASP A 51 -10.66 -13.14 15.07
N THR A 52 -10.27 -13.21 13.80
CA THR A 52 -11.21 -13.43 12.70
C THR A 52 -11.78 -14.85 12.68
N ARG A 53 -13.09 -14.97 12.51
CA ARG A 53 -13.81 -16.26 12.58
C ARG A 53 -14.89 -16.40 11.53
N ILE A 54 -15.06 -17.62 11.03
CA ILE A 54 -16.15 -17.98 10.11
C ILE A 54 -17.20 -18.82 10.85
N TYR A 55 -18.45 -18.38 10.78
CA TYR A 55 -19.59 -19.03 11.40
C TYR A 55 -20.62 -19.49 10.37
N LEU A 56 -21.28 -20.62 10.67
CA LEU A 56 -22.55 -20.99 10.07
C LEU A 56 -23.66 -20.51 11.01
N VAL A 57 -24.43 -19.52 10.56
CA VAL A 57 -25.47 -18.91 11.39
C VAL A 57 -26.55 -19.95 11.70
N LYS A 58 -26.87 -20.14 12.98
CA LYS A 58 -27.91 -21.07 13.44
C LYS A 58 -29.11 -20.30 13.95
N PHE A 59 -30.29 -20.88 13.74
CA PHE A 59 -31.49 -20.29 14.30
C PHE A 59 -31.46 -20.36 15.82
N ASP A 60 -31.59 -19.21 16.46
CA ASP A 60 -31.93 -19.12 17.87
C ASP A 60 -32.76 -17.85 18.14
N THR A 61 -33.08 -17.61 19.41
CA THR A 61 -33.94 -16.47 19.82
C THR A 61 -33.30 -15.65 20.92
N ASP A 62 -32.04 -15.90 21.23
CA ASP A 62 -31.21 -15.00 22.02
C ASP A 62 -30.86 -13.82 21.11
N THR A 63 -31.03 -12.61 21.60
CA THR A 63 -30.74 -11.38 20.85
C THR A 63 -29.49 -10.69 21.39
N GLU A 64 -28.80 -11.33 22.33
CA GLU A 64 -27.67 -10.74 23.07
C GLU A 64 -26.39 -11.57 22.92
N ASN A 65 -26.50 -12.86 22.61
CA ASN A 65 -25.37 -13.77 22.55
C ASN A 65 -25.35 -14.56 21.24
N ILE A 66 -24.24 -14.44 20.51
CA ILE A 66 -23.92 -15.26 19.35
C ILE A 66 -23.79 -16.72 19.78
N THR A 67 -24.70 -17.57 19.30
CA THR A 67 -24.69 -19.01 19.58
C THR A 67 -24.41 -19.90 18.37
N SER A 68 -24.19 -19.28 17.22
CA SER A 68 -23.91 -19.91 15.93
C SER A 68 -22.70 -20.83 15.91
N GLU A 69 -22.70 -21.74 14.96
CA GLU A 69 -21.67 -22.77 14.83
C GLU A 69 -20.38 -22.16 14.29
N LEU A 70 -19.36 -22.04 15.15
CA LEU A 70 -18.00 -21.70 14.73
C LEU A 70 -17.46 -22.81 13.82
N LEU A 71 -17.25 -22.49 12.55
CA LEU A 71 -16.70 -23.41 11.57
C LEU A 71 -15.17 -23.37 11.56
N VAL A 72 -14.61 -22.15 11.54
CA VAL A 72 -13.18 -21.91 11.43
C VAL A 72 -12.78 -20.72 12.30
N ASP A 73 -11.72 -20.90 13.07
CA ASP A 73 -10.99 -19.83 13.74
C ASP A 73 -9.71 -19.58 12.93
N LEU A 74 -9.62 -18.40 12.31
CA LEU A 74 -8.52 -18.04 11.41
C LEU A 74 -7.35 -17.39 12.16
N GLY A 75 -7.54 -17.06 13.45
CA GLY A 75 -6.76 -16.03 14.13
C GLY A 75 -7.00 -14.65 13.49
N GLU A 76 -6.30 -13.65 14.00
CA GLU A 76 -6.24 -12.29 13.41
C GLU A 76 -6.02 -12.28 11.88
N ARG A 77 -6.79 -11.45 11.18
CA ARG A 77 -6.66 -11.14 9.76
C ARG A 77 -6.95 -9.67 9.56
N ASN A 78 -6.10 -9.02 8.77
CA ASN A 78 -6.40 -7.70 8.24
C ASN A 78 -7.66 -7.76 7.37
N MET A 79 -8.75 -7.16 7.84
CA MET A 79 -10.02 -7.13 7.12
C MET A 79 -10.02 -6.15 5.93
N GLY A 80 -9.05 -5.23 5.89
CA GLY A 80 -8.70 -4.37 4.76
C GLY A 80 -7.89 -5.06 3.66
N ASP A 81 -7.38 -6.29 3.86
CA ASP A 81 -6.64 -7.03 2.83
C ASP A 81 -7.61 -7.75 1.86
N PRO A 82 -7.54 -7.49 0.53
CA PRO A 82 -8.33 -8.20 -0.48
C PRO A 82 -8.28 -9.73 -0.38
N ASN A 83 -7.14 -10.29 0.07
CA ASN A 83 -6.98 -11.73 0.22
C ASN A 83 -7.84 -12.31 1.33
N THR A 84 -8.21 -11.53 2.35
CA THR A 84 -9.09 -11.98 3.44
C THR A 84 -10.51 -12.21 2.91
N VAL A 85 -11.00 -11.32 2.04
CA VAL A 85 -12.28 -11.51 1.33
C VAL A 85 -12.23 -12.74 0.43
N LEU A 86 -11.14 -12.94 -0.31
CA LEU A 86 -10.96 -14.12 -1.17
C LEU A 86 -10.84 -15.42 -0.36
N GLU A 87 -10.24 -15.40 0.84
CA GLU A 87 -10.21 -16.53 1.77
C GLU A 87 -11.63 -16.90 2.21
N PHE A 88 -12.46 -15.89 2.53
CA PHE A 88 -13.87 -16.12 2.90
C PHE A 88 -14.69 -16.71 1.76
N VAL A 89 -14.64 -16.09 0.59
CA VAL A 89 -15.42 -16.51 -0.57
C VAL A 89 -14.98 -17.89 -1.06
N SER A 90 -13.68 -18.18 -1.07
CA SER A 90 -13.16 -19.52 -1.38
C SER A 90 -13.67 -20.57 -0.39
N TYR A 91 -13.65 -20.27 0.91
CA TYR A 91 -14.18 -21.17 1.92
C TYR A 91 -15.67 -21.47 1.70
N ALA A 92 -16.47 -20.43 1.46
CA ALA A 92 -17.90 -20.57 1.19
C ALA A 92 -18.16 -21.39 -0.07
N TYR A 93 -17.48 -21.09 -1.17
CA TYR A 93 -17.63 -21.77 -2.45
C TYR A 93 -17.26 -23.27 -2.37
N GLU A 94 -16.20 -23.62 -1.64
CA GLU A 94 -15.74 -25.01 -1.50
C GLU A 94 -16.61 -25.85 -0.56
N ASN A 95 -17.10 -25.27 0.55
CA ASN A 95 -17.78 -26.01 1.61
C ASN A 95 -19.31 -25.93 1.54
N PHE A 96 -19.85 -24.88 0.91
CA PHE A 96 -21.28 -24.61 0.76
C PHE A 96 -21.61 -24.27 -0.71
N PRO A 97 -21.41 -25.22 -1.64
CA PRO A 97 -21.75 -24.99 -3.05
C PRO A 97 -23.26 -24.74 -3.21
N ALA A 98 -23.61 -23.67 -3.89
CA ALA A 98 -24.99 -23.20 -4.09
C ALA A 98 -25.22 -22.83 -5.57
N GLU A 99 -26.50 -22.74 -5.95
CA GLU A 99 -26.90 -22.24 -7.28
C GLU A 99 -26.86 -20.71 -7.34
N HIS A 100 -26.99 -20.05 -6.19
CA HIS A 100 -27.12 -18.61 -6.02
C HIS A 100 -26.21 -18.11 -4.90
N TYR A 101 -25.62 -16.93 -5.08
CA TYR A 101 -24.69 -16.34 -4.13
C TYR A 101 -24.92 -14.85 -3.93
N ALA A 102 -24.94 -14.45 -2.66
CA ALA A 102 -24.92 -13.05 -2.24
C ALA A 102 -23.72 -12.79 -1.31
N LEU A 103 -23.01 -11.68 -1.54
CA LEU A 103 -21.91 -11.21 -0.71
C LEU A 103 -22.26 -9.81 -0.17
N VAL A 104 -22.23 -9.64 1.14
CA VAL A 104 -22.47 -8.35 1.81
C VAL A 104 -21.18 -7.92 2.49
N PHE A 105 -20.72 -6.72 2.20
CA PHE A 105 -19.69 -6.02 2.97
C PHE A 105 -20.39 -5.18 4.03
N TRP A 106 -19.92 -5.26 5.26
CA TRP A 106 -20.45 -4.55 6.41
C TRP A 106 -19.29 -3.84 7.09
N ASP A 107 -19.43 -2.53 7.34
CA ASP A 107 -18.62 -1.65 8.22
C ASP A 107 -18.76 -0.16 7.78
N HIS A 108 -17.87 0.73 8.24
CA HIS A 108 -17.64 2.07 7.70
C HIS A 108 -17.35 2.09 6.21
N GLY A 109 -17.73 3.21 5.59
CA GLY A 109 -17.19 3.57 4.29
C GLY A 109 -17.35 5.04 3.93
N ASN A 110 -16.78 5.43 2.78
CA ASN A 110 -16.78 6.83 2.34
C ASN A 110 -16.65 6.98 0.82
N ALA A 111 -17.31 6.10 0.07
CA ALA A 111 -17.16 6.00 -1.40
C ALA A 111 -15.67 5.88 -1.81
N TRP A 112 -15.30 6.47 -2.96
CA TRP A 112 -13.92 6.56 -3.46
C TRP A 112 -13.15 7.81 -2.99
N ARG A 113 -13.76 8.79 -2.29
CA ARG A 113 -13.17 10.14 -2.11
C ARG A 113 -12.03 10.19 -1.10
N TYR A 114 -11.01 11.04 -1.33
CA TYR A 114 -10.03 11.44 -0.29
C TYR A 114 -10.50 12.74 0.35
N ARG A 115 -10.85 12.79 1.63
CA ARG A 115 -10.94 14.08 2.33
C ARG A 115 -10.23 14.04 3.68
N SER A 116 -9.15 14.82 3.77
CA SER A 116 -8.43 15.10 5.00
C SER A 116 -8.46 16.61 5.23
N GLU A 117 -9.08 17.07 6.32
CA GLU A 117 -8.75 18.39 6.87
C GLU A 117 -8.68 18.44 8.40
N PHE A 118 -9.37 17.58 9.16
CA PHE A 118 -9.34 17.63 10.64
C PHE A 118 -9.61 16.27 11.30
N SER A 119 -8.58 15.45 11.48
CA SER A 119 -8.47 14.39 12.53
C SER A 119 -7.25 13.48 12.34
N GLY A 120 -6.64 13.46 11.15
CA GLY A 120 -5.58 12.51 10.83
C GLY A 120 -6.10 11.16 10.33
N MET A 121 -7.41 10.99 10.17
CA MET A 121 -8.00 9.85 9.45
C MET A 121 -8.34 10.27 8.02
N ILE A 122 -7.93 9.44 7.08
CA ILE A 122 -8.22 9.47 5.65
C ILE A 122 -9.37 8.48 5.48
N TYR A 123 -10.45 8.76 4.74
CA TYR A 123 -11.49 7.75 4.49
C TYR A 123 -11.57 7.44 3.00
N LYS A 124 -11.20 6.23 2.56
CA LYS A 124 -11.14 5.83 1.15
C LYS A 124 -11.48 4.35 0.88
N GLY A 125 -12.65 3.91 1.28
CA GLY A 125 -13.00 2.51 1.05
C GLY A 125 -14.04 2.02 2.01
N VAL A 126 -14.07 0.72 2.17
CA VAL A 126 -15.01 -0.03 3.02
C VAL A 126 -14.22 -1.00 3.91
N CYS A 127 -14.81 -1.47 5.02
CA CYS A 127 -14.21 -2.47 5.92
C CYS A 127 -12.85 -2.02 6.49
N TRP A 128 -12.92 -1.16 7.49
CA TRP A 128 -11.83 -0.57 8.24
C TRP A 128 -11.40 -1.41 9.43
N ASP A 129 -10.15 -1.85 9.35
CA ASP A 129 -9.48 -2.60 10.38
C ASP A 129 -8.57 -1.68 11.22
N TYR A 130 -9.04 -1.28 12.40
CA TYR A 130 -8.33 -0.36 13.28
C TYR A 130 -7.12 -1.02 13.95
N SER A 131 -7.10 -2.34 14.10
CA SER A 131 -5.97 -3.02 14.75
C SER A 131 -4.80 -3.26 13.79
N ASP A 132 -5.05 -3.30 12.47
CA ASP A 132 -4.05 -3.47 11.41
C ASP A 132 -3.57 -2.17 10.74
N ASN A 133 -3.38 -1.12 11.55
CA ASN A 133 -2.93 0.22 11.14
C ASN A 133 -3.97 1.05 10.37
N ASP A 134 -5.25 0.89 10.72
CA ASP A 134 -6.36 1.57 10.05
C ASP A 134 -6.39 1.22 8.55
N ASP A 135 -6.17 -0.06 8.20
CA ASP A 135 -6.23 -0.53 6.82
C ASP A 135 -7.68 -0.73 6.36
N TYR A 136 -7.93 -0.72 5.06
CA TYR A 136 -9.28 -0.77 4.50
C TYR A 136 -9.29 -1.20 3.03
N LEU A 137 -10.42 -1.74 2.56
CA LEU A 137 -10.61 -2.11 1.15
C LEU A 137 -10.94 -0.87 0.31
N THR A 138 -10.06 -0.50 -0.62
CA THR A 138 -10.36 0.52 -1.63
C THR A 138 -11.38 0.03 -2.67
N GLU A 139 -12.03 0.96 -3.38
CA GLU A 139 -12.93 0.59 -4.49
C GLU A 139 -12.23 -0.27 -5.56
N GLN A 140 -10.98 0.05 -5.90
CA GLN A 140 -10.20 -0.74 -6.85
C GLN A 140 -9.92 -2.15 -6.33
N GLU A 141 -9.64 -2.29 -5.04
CA GLU A 141 -9.47 -3.60 -4.40
C GLU A 141 -10.76 -4.41 -4.40
N ILE A 142 -11.92 -3.79 -4.19
CA ILE A 142 -13.22 -4.45 -4.36
C ILE A 142 -13.40 -4.93 -5.80
N VAL A 143 -13.09 -4.11 -6.81
CA VAL A 143 -13.14 -4.51 -8.23
C VAL A 143 -12.20 -5.67 -8.52
N ASP A 144 -10.99 -5.67 -7.95
CA ASP A 144 -10.00 -6.74 -8.09
C ASP A 144 -10.50 -8.04 -7.44
N VAL A 145 -11.07 -7.96 -6.22
CA VAL A 145 -11.71 -9.10 -5.53
C VAL A 145 -12.83 -9.69 -6.38
N LEU A 146 -13.75 -8.86 -6.87
CA LEU A 146 -14.88 -9.33 -7.69
C LEU A 146 -14.39 -9.96 -9.01
N THR A 147 -13.35 -9.40 -9.62
CA THR A 147 -12.71 -9.97 -10.82
C THR A 147 -12.13 -11.36 -10.52
N GLU A 148 -11.46 -11.54 -9.39
CA GLU A 148 -10.90 -12.84 -8.98
C GLU A 148 -12.00 -13.86 -8.63
N ILE A 149 -13.11 -13.45 -8.01
CA ILE A 149 -14.29 -14.29 -7.81
C ILE A 149 -14.82 -14.82 -9.16
N GLY A 150 -14.91 -13.95 -10.16
CA GLY A 150 -15.26 -14.35 -11.53
C GLY A 150 -14.26 -15.34 -12.13
N ASN A 151 -12.95 -15.14 -11.93
CA ASN A 151 -11.90 -16.05 -12.39
C ASN A 151 -11.97 -17.43 -11.74
N MET A 152 -12.52 -17.54 -10.52
CA MET A 152 -12.81 -18.80 -9.84
C MET A 152 -14.03 -19.54 -10.43
N GLY A 153 -14.78 -18.89 -11.33
CA GLY A 153 -15.98 -19.42 -11.95
C GLY A 153 -17.24 -19.25 -11.10
N MET A 154 -17.19 -18.36 -10.12
CA MET A 154 -18.31 -18.00 -9.26
C MET A 154 -19.00 -16.75 -9.82
N HIS A 155 -20.32 -16.71 -9.73
CA HIS A 155 -21.16 -15.58 -10.09
C HIS A 155 -21.91 -15.12 -8.83
N LEU A 156 -22.07 -13.82 -8.66
CA LEU A 156 -22.77 -13.22 -7.53
C LEU A 156 -24.09 -12.62 -8.04
N ASP A 157 -25.21 -13.14 -7.56
CA ASP A 157 -26.50 -12.55 -7.92
C ASP A 157 -26.67 -11.18 -7.24
N ILE A 158 -26.15 -11.04 -6.00
CA ILE A 158 -26.21 -9.79 -5.23
C ILE A 158 -24.85 -9.49 -4.60
N VAL A 159 -24.39 -8.25 -4.77
CA VAL A 159 -23.40 -7.63 -3.88
C VAL A 159 -24.07 -6.53 -3.07
N GLY A 160 -23.96 -6.63 -1.75
CA GLY A 160 -24.51 -5.68 -0.80
C GLY A 160 -23.41 -4.87 -0.12
N PHE A 161 -23.69 -3.59 0.10
CA PHE A 161 -22.87 -2.72 0.92
C PHE A 161 -23.75 -2.19 2.05
N ASP A 162 -23.62 -2.79 3.23
CA ASP A 162 -24.08 -2.24 4.50
C ASP A 162 -23.02 -1.26 5.00
N VAL A 163 -22.82 -0.23 4.16
CA VAL A 163 -21.66 0.65 4.17
C VAL A 163 -22.05 2.01 3.56
N CYS A 164 -21.56 3.09 4.17
CA CYS A 164 -21.86 4.46 3.79
C CYS A 164 -21.39 4.85 2.38
N LEU A 165 -22.24 5.56 1.62
CA LEU A 165 -21.92 6.28 0.37
C LEU A 165 -21.56 5.43 -0.86
N LEU A 166 -22.04 4.19 -0.99
CA LEU A 166 -21.73 3.32 -2.15
C LEU A 166 -22.79 3.37 -3.29
N GLY A 167 -23.91 4.06 -3.08
CA GLY A 167 -24.97 4.32 -4.07
C GLY A 167 -24.61 5.40 -5.10
N GLN A 168 -23.41 5.31 -5.66
CA GLN A 168 -22.87 6.26 -6.64
C GLN A 168 -22.75 5.60 -8.03
N ALA A 169 -23.05 6.35 -9.09
CA ALA A 169 -22.96 5.87 -10.46
C ALA A 169 -21.55 5.39 -10.82
N GLU A 170 -20.52 6.01 -10.24
CA GLU A 170 -19.12 5.59 -10.34
C GLU A 170 -18.90 4.16 -9.86
N VAL A 171 -19.31 3.87 -8.62
CA VAL A 171 -19.14 2.57 -7.95
C VAL A 171 -19.88 1.47 -8.73
N LEU A 172 -21.14 1.73 -9.08
CA LEU A 172 -21.95 0.77 -9.86
C LEU A 172 -21.32 0.49 -11.22
N TYR A 173 -20.72 1.49 -11.86
CA TYR A 173 -20.08 1.32 -13.17
C TYR A 173 -18.85 0.42 -13.07
N ASP A 174 -17.99 0.65 -12.09
CA ASP A 174 -16.76 -0.11 -11.93
C ASP A 174 -17.06 -1.56 -11.53
N ILE A 175 -18.05 -1.79 -10.66
CA ILE A 175 -18.54 -3.14 -10.34
C ILE A 175 -19.15 -3.82 -11.58
N ALA A 176 -19.98 -3.12 -12.36
CA ALA A 176 -20.63 -3.71 -13.53
C ALA A 176 -19.63 -4.16 -14.60
N LEU A 177 -18.49 -3.47 -14.72
CA LEU A 177 -17.43 -3.84 -15.67
C LEU A 177 -16.75 -5.18 -15.35
N THR A 178 -16.87 -5.68 -14.12
CA THR A 178 -16.38 -7.03 -13.76
C THR A 178 -17.16 -8.12 -14.49
N GLY A 179 -18.46 -7.89 -14.74
CA GLY A 179 -19.37 -8.87 -15.34
C GLY A 179 -19.69 -10.08 -14.43
N VAL A 180 -19.44 -9.96 -13.12
CA VAL A 180 -19.61 -11.04 -12.13
C VAL A 180 -20.84 -10.84 -11.24
N VAL A 181 -21.43 -9.64 -11.26
CA VAL A 181 -22.51 -9.21 -10.36
C VAL A 181 -23.75 -8.83 -11.15
N ASP A 182 -24.93 -9.32 -10.74
CA ASP A 182 -26.21 -8.93 -11.37
C ASP A 182 -26.86 -7.73 -10.68
N ILE A 183 -26.89 -7.73 -9.33
CA ILE A 183 -27.57 -6.73 -8.52
C ILE A 183 -26.62 -6.13 -7.47
N VAL A 184 -26.68 -4.81 -7.30
CA VAL A 184 -26.02 -4.11 -6.19
C VAL A 184 -27.07 -3.53 -5.26
N VAL A 185 -26.85 -3.62 -3.95
CA VAL A 185 -27.64 -2.91 -2.93
C VAL A 185 -26.71 -1.99 -2.15
N ALA A 186 -26.99 -0.68 -2.15
CA ALA A 186 -26.13 0.32 -1.53
C ALA A 186 -26.90 1.62 -1.18
N SER A 187 -26.38 2.37 -0.21
CA SER A 187 -26.90 3.69 0.19
C SER A 187 -26.22 4.84 -0.54
N GLN A 188 -26.98 5.84 -0.98
CA GLN A 188 -26.44 7.12 -1.50
C GLN A 188 -25.80 7.97 -0.38
N GLU A 189 -26.26 7.77 0.86
CA GLU A 189 -25.95 8.57 2.04
C GLU A 189 -25.17 7.76 3.09
N TYR A 190 -24.68 8.42 4.14
CA TYR A 190 -24.21 7.75 5.36
C TYR A 190 -25.28 6.80 5.92
N GLU A 191 -24.89 5.55 6.15
CA GLU A 191 -25.72 4.56 6.83
C GLU A 191 -25.74 4.80 8.34
N PRO A 192 -26.86 4.54 9.02
CA PRO A 192 -26.94 4.69 10.48
C PRO A 192 -26.18 3.57 11.19
N TRP A 193 -25.95 3.77 12.49
CA TRP A 193 -25.22 2.83 13.34
C TRP A 193 -25.72 1.38 13.28
N ASP A 194 -27.03 1.17 13.19
CA ASP A 194 -27.63 -0.17 13.17
C ASP A 194 -27.59 -0.85 11.78
N GLY A 195 -27.10 -0.18 10.73
CA GLY A 195 -26.98 -0.77 9.40
C GLY A 195 -28.29 -1.31 8.82
N TRP A 196 -28.21 -2.45 8.13
CA TRP A 196 -29.35 -3.15 7.54
C TRP A 196 -30.15 -3.94 8.58
N TYR A 197 -31.47 -4.02 8.39
CA TYR A 197 -32.31 -4.87 9.24
C TYR A 197 -32.35 -6.31 8.71
N TYR A 198 -31.47 -7.18 9.21
CA TYR A 198 -31.18 -8.51 8.65
C TYR A 198 -32.33 -9.51 8.83
N THR A 199 -33.03 -9.44 9.96
CA THR A 199 -34.01 -10.46 10.34
C THR A 199 -35.11 -10.68 9.28
N PRO A 200 -35.85 -9.66 8.80
CA PRO A 200 -37.06 -9.91 8.01
C PRO A 200 -36.75 -10.48 6.62
N PHE A 201 -35.72 -9.97 5.92
CA PHE A 201 -35.40 -10.46 4.58
C PHE A 201 -34.73 -11.84 4.60
N LEU A 202 -33.90 -12.14 5.61
CA LEU A 202 -33.34 -13.49 5.76
C LEU A 202 -34.42 -14.49 6.15
N GLN A 203 -35.36 -14.13 7.03
CA GLN A 203 -36.52 -14.98 7.34
C GLN A 203 -37.35 -15.27 6.10
N ALA A 204 -37.56 -14.26 5.25
CA ALA A 204 -38.27 -14.45 3.99
C ALA A 204 -37.52 -15.40 3.05
N LEU A 205 -36.20 -15.26 2.92
CA LEU A 205 -35.36 -16.13 2.09
C LEU A 205 -35.38 -17.59 2.57
N VAL A 206 -35.24 -17.85 3.88
CA VAL A 206 -35.24 -19.22 4.38
C VAL A 206 -36.62 -19.88 4.34
N MET A 207 -37.71 -19.09 4.30
CA MET A 207 -39.08 -19.59 4.11
C MET A 207 -39.42 -19.85 2.64
N ASP A 208 -38.74 -19.17 1.71
CA ASP A 208 -38.92 -19.28 0.27
C ASP A 208 -37.55 -19.24 -0.44
N PRO A 209 -36.78 -20.36 -0.41
CA PRO A 209 -35.43 -20.40 -0.98
C PRO A 209 -35.39 -20.31 -2.52
N ASP A 210 -36.54 -20.46 -3.19
CA ASP A 210 -36.68 -20.29 -4.65
C ASP A 210 -36.88 -18.79 -5.03
N MET A 211 -36.83 -17.88 -4.06
CA MET A 211 -36.97 -16.43 -4.27
C MET A 211 -35.91 -15.90 -5.25
N SER A 212 -36.35 -15.10 -6.23
CA SER A 212 -35.43 -14.44 -7.16
C SER A 212 -34.54 -13.42 -6.46
N ALA A 213 -33.34 -13.19 -7.00
CA ALA A 213 -32.42 -12.19 -6.51
C ALA A 213 -33.04 -10.78 -6.43
N GLU A 214 -33.87 -10.40 -7.41
CA GLU A 214 -34.59 -9.11 -7.41
C GLU A 214 -35.59 -9.00 -6.25
N GLU A 215 -36.29 -10.09 -5.92
CA GLU A 215 -37.21 -10.12 -4.79
C GLU A 215 -36.44 -10.04 -3.46
N LEU A 216 -35.33 -10.76 -3.32
CA LEU A 216 -34.47 -10.66 -2.13
C LEU A 216 -33.93 -9.24 -1.96
N ALA A 217 -33.43 -8.63 -3.04
CA ALA A 217 -32.92 -7.25 -3.03
C ALA A 217 -34.02 -6.23 -2.65
N SER A 218 -35.25 -6.41 -3.15
CA SER A 218 -36.40 -5.60 -2.73
C SER A 218 -36.67 -5.74 -1.23
N LYS A 219 -36.63 -6.97 -0.70
CA LYS A 219 -36.87 -7.21 0.73
C LYS A 219 -35.79 -6.60 1.63
N ILE A 220 -34.54 -6.54 1.18
CA ILE A 220 -33.46 -5.85 1.90
C ILE A 220 -33.85 -4.36 2.07
N VAL A 221 -34.19 -3.69 0.98
CA VAL A 221 -34.61 -2.28 0.98
C VAL A 221 -35.90 -2.04 1.78
N GLU A 222 -36.89 -2.91 1.65
CA GLU A 222 -38.15 -2.83 2.40
C GLU A 222 -37.92 -2.97 3.92
N SER A 223 -37.08 -3.93 4.33
CA SER A 223 -36.76 -4.18 5.75
C SER A 223 -36.01 -3.00 6.36
N PHE A 224 -35.04 -2.43 5.63
CA PHE A 224 -34.34 -1.21 6.00
C PHE A 224 -35.32 -0.04 6.20
N GLY A 225 -36.22 0.17 5.23
CA GLY A 225 -37.22 1.23 5.30
C GLY A 225 -38.22 1.05 6.45
N GLU A 226 -38.66 -0.18 6.73
CA GLU A 226 -39.50 -0.49 7.89
C GLU A 226 -38.79 -0.15 9.20
N PHE A 227 -37.52 -0.56 9.33
CA PHE A 227 -36.72 -0.28 10.52
C PHE A 227 -36.59 1.22 10.79
N TYR A 228 -36.15 1.99 9.79
CA TYR A 228 -35.92 3.44 9.93
C TYR A 228 -37.17 4.31 9.80
N SER A 229 -38.36 3.72 9.64
CA SER A 229 -39.63 4.42 9.73
C SER A 229 -40.45 4.07 10.97
N GLU A 230 -40.36 2.84 11.47
CA GLU A 230 -41.21 2.34 12.55
C GLU A 230 -40.48 1.95 13.84
N ILE A 231 -39.25 1.42 13.75
CA ILE A 231 -38.51 0.85 14.88
C ILE A 231 -37.50 1.85 15.44
N ASN A 232 -36.58 2.33 14.60
CA ASN A 232 -35.60 3.37 14.93
C ASN A 232 -35.71 4.54 13.94
N PRO A 233 -36.74 5.40 14.04
CA PRO A 233 -36.98 6.44 13.06
C PRO A 233 -35.78 7.37 12.83
N SER A 234 -35.35 7.48 11.57
CA SER A 234 -34.23 8.34 11.16
C SER A 234 -34.57 9.12 9.89
N ASP A 235 -34.12 10.37 9.84
CA ASP A 235 -34.52 11.31 8.78
C ASP A 235 -33.69 11.17 7.50
N TYR A 236 -32.41 10.82 7.61
CA TYR A 236 -31.44 10.89 6.51
C TYR A 236 -31.02 9.56 5.83
N PRO A 237 -31.33 8.34 6.30
CA PRO A 237 -30.84 7.15 5.63
C PRO A 237 -31.48 6.96 4.26
N THR A 238 -30.76 6.29 3.36
CA THR A 238 -31.24 5.86 2.04
C THR A 238 -30.80 4.43 1.80
N LEU A 239 -31.53 3.67 0.98
CA LEU A 239 -31.03 2.39 0.47
C LEU A 239 -31.72 2.08 -0.85
N ALA A 240 -30.98 1.55 -1.82
CA ALA A 240 -31.54 1.16 -3.10
C ALA A 240 -30.87 -0.08 -3.68
N ALA A 241 -31.61 -0.80 -4.53
CA ALA A 241 -31.19 -1.98 -5.24
C ALA A 241 -31.23 -1.74 -6.76
N PHE A 242 -30.17 -2.13 -7.47
CA PHE A 242 -29.97 -1.81 -8.89
C PHE A 242 -29.69 -3.05 -9.72
N ASN A 243 -30.30 -3.15 -10.89
CA ASN A 243 -29.91 -4.13 -11.91
C ASN A 243 -28.71 -3.59 -12.73
N LEU A 244 -27.54 -4.21 -12.62
CA LEU A 244 -26.31 -3.69 -13.25
C LEU A 244 -26.32 -3.80 -14.78
N THR A 245 -26.99 -4.81 -15.34
CA THR A 245 -27.13 -4.92 -16.81
C THR A 245 -27.91 -3.73 -17.35
N SER A 246 -29.05 -3.42 -16.74
CA SER A 246 -29.91 -2.30 -17.14
C SER A 246 -29.23 -0.95 -16.87
N PHE A 247 -28.49 -0.83 -15.78
CA PHE A 247 -27.68 0.34 -15.48
C PHE A 247 -26.68 0.66 -16.61
N VAL A 248 -25.90 -0.33 -17.06
CA VAL A 248 -24.91 -0.14 -18.13
C VAL A 248 -25.57 0.09 -19.49
N ASP A 249 -26.64 -0.62 -19.80
CA ASP A 249 -27.30 -0.54 -21.12
C ASP A 249 -28.18 0.71 -21.28
N GLU A 250 -28.74 1.24 -20.19
CA GLU A 250 -29.78 2.26 -20.23
C GLU A 250 -29.38 3.57 -19.54
N VAL A 251 -28.76 3.52 -18.35
CA VAL A 251 -28.43 4.71 -17.55
C VAL A 251 -27.11 5.35 -18.00
N VAL A 252 -26.03 4.57 -18.12
CA VAL A 252 -24.69 5.06 -18.51
C VAL A 252 -24.71 5.83 -19.85
N PRO A 253 -25.42 5.39 -20.91
CA PRO A 253 -25.53 6.15 -22.14
C PRO A 253 -26.21 7.52 -21.98
N GLN A 254 -27.13 7.66 -21.01
CA GLN A 254 -27.75 8.96 -20.72
C GLN A 254 -26.82 9.85 -19.90
N ILE A 255 -26.06 9.31 -18.95
CA ILE A 255 -24.99 10.05 -18.24
C ILE A 255 -23.98 10.59 -19.27
N ASP A 256 -23.53 9.75 -20.20
CA ASP A 256 -22.64 10.15 -21.29
C ASP A 256 -23.24 11.25 -22.17
N ALA A 257 -24.50 11.09 -22.58
CA ALA A 257 -25.19 12.09 -23.39
C ALA A 257 -25.38 13.42 -22.65
N LEU A 258 -25.67 13.36 -21.35
CA LEU A 258 -25.87 14.53 -20.50
C LEU A 258 -24.56 15.28 -20.29
N GLY A 259 -23.47 14.56 -19.97
CA GLY A 259 -22.12 15.14 -19.90
C GLY A 259 -21.74 15.82 -21.21
N ARG A 260 -22.02 15.19 -22.36
CA ARG A 260 -21.73 15.78 -23.68
C ARG A 260 -22.52 17.06 -23.94
N VAL A 261 -23.84 17.06 -23.69
CA VAL A 261 -24.67 18.26 -23.95
C VAL A 261 -24.30 19.40 -22.99
N PHE A 262 -24.01 19.11 -21.72
CA PHE A 262 -23.55 20.12 -20.78
C PHE A 262 -22.18 20.67 -21.16
N THR A 263 -21.24 19.83 -21.57
CA THR A 263 -19.93 20.28 -22.06
C THR A 263 -20.11 21.28 -23.20
N TYR A 264 -20.93 20.96 -24.21
CA TYR A 264 -21.19 21.90 -25.32
C TYR A 264 -21.91 23.17 -24.87
N SER A 265 -22.92 23.03 -23.99
CA SER A 265 -23.66 24.16 -23.46
C SER A 265 -22.73 25.15 -22.75
N VAL A 266 -21.88 24.65 -21.87
CA VAL A 266 -20.92 25.46 -21.10
C VAL A 266 -19.80 26.01 -21.98
N TYR A 267 -19.35 25.26 -22.99
CA TYR A 267 -18.31 25.71 -23.90
C TYR A 267 -18.76 26.88 -24.79
N TYR A 268 -19.92 26.75 -25.43
CA TYR A 268 -20.44 27.74 -26.39
C TYR A 268 -21.28 28.84 -25.73
N VAL A 269 -21.89 28.56 -24.57
CA VAL A 269 -22.72 29.49 -23.80
C VAL A 269 -22.27 29.47 -22.33
N PRO A 270 -21.15 30.14 -21.98
CA PRO A 270 -20.50 30.02 -20.67
C PRO A 270 -21.40 30.33 -19.46
N GLU A 271 -22.39 31.19 -19.62
CA GLU A 271 -23.36 31.51 -18.55
C GLU A 271 -24.21 30.29 -18.13
N THR A 272 -24.27 29.24 -18.97
CA THR A 272 -24.98 27.99 -18.66
C THR A 272 -24.39 27.28 -17.44
N ALA A 273 -23.10 27.48 -17.12
CA ALA A 273 -22.52 26.91 -15.91
C ALA A 273 -23.26 27.40 -14.64
N GLY A 274 -23.66 28.68 -14.59
CA GLY A 274 -24.49 29.19 -13.49
C GLY A 274 -25.89 28.58 -13.45
N VAL A 275 -26.46 28.26 -14.62
CA VAL A 275 -27.78 27.57 -14.70
C VAL A 275 -27.66 26.14 -14.16
N ILE A 276 -26.63 25.39 -14.56
CA ILE A 276 -26.36 24.03 -14.07
C ILE A 276 -26.15 24.06 -12.55
N HIS A 277 -25.42 25.05 -12.03
CA HIS A 277 -25.20 25.20 -10.59
C HIS A 277 -26.47 25.52 -9.82
N ASP A 278 -27.37 26.35 -10.36
CA ASP A 278 -28.67 26.62 -9.73
C ASP A 278 -29.54 25.36 -9.68
N VAL A 279 -29.51 24.53 -10.75
CA VAL A 279 -30.19 23.23 -10.80
C VAL A 279 -29.61 22.29 -9.75
N TRP A 280 -28.29 22.13 -9.72
CA TRP A 280 -27.58 21.34 -8.71
C TRP A 280 -27.87 21.82 -7.29
N SER A 281 -27.94 23.14 -7.07
CA SER A 281 -28.22 23.73 -5.75
C SER A 281 -29.64 23.45 -5.26
N ALA A 282 -30.59 23.21 -6.17
CA ALA A 282 -31.96 22.83 -5.88
C ALA A 282 -32.15 21.32 -5.74
N THR A 283 -31.11 20.54 -6.05
CA THR A 283 -31.13 19.08 -5.99
C THR A 283 -30.82 18.57 -4.60
N ASP A 284 -31.51 17.49 -4.22
CA ASP A 284 -31.20 16.71 -3.05
C ASP A 284 -29.83 16.04 -3.19
N ARG A 285 -28.98 16.20 -2.18
CA ARG A 285 -27.55 15.86 -2.25
C ARG A 285 -27.12 15.14 -1.00
N MET A 286 -26.23 14.18 -1.17
CA MET A 286 -25.75 13.29 -0.12
C MET A 286 -24.29 13.55 0.24
N GLY A 287 -23.83 12.93 1.32
CA GLY A 287 -22.49 13.15 1.87
C GLY A 287 -22.34 14.58 2.37
N ASP A 288 -21.24 15.24 2.01
CA ASP A 288 -21.04 16.66 2.29
C ASP A 288 -21.71 17.59 1.25
N GLY A 289 -22.54 17.03 0.35
CA GLY A 289 -23.26 17.73 -0.71
C GLY A 289 -22.69 17.52 -2.12
N GLU A 290 -21.67 16.69 -2.28
CA GLU A 290 -21.01 16.36 -3.54
C GLU A 290 -21.72 15.31 -4.38
N PHE A 291 -22.72 14.63 -3.84
CA PHE A 291 -23.41 13.52 -4.49
C PHE A 291 -24.89 13.87 -4.72
N PRO A 292 -25.22 14.74 -5.70
CA PRO A 292 -26.61 14.97 -6.11
C PRO A 292 -27.28 13.69 -6.59
N ASP A 293 -28.54 13.51 -6.19
CA ASP A 293 -29.41 12.46 -6.72
C ASP A 293 -29.68 12.67 -8.22
N LEU A 294 -29.41 11.65 -9.04
CA LEU A 294 -29.53 11.73 -10.50
C LEU A 294 -30.96 11.92 -10.99
N TYR A 295 -31.95 11.32 -10.31
CA TYR A 295 -33.35 11.45 -10.69
C TYR A 295 -33.82 12.88 -10.40
N ASN A 296 -33.60 13.37 -9.19
CA ASN A 296 -34.01 14.72 -8.79
C ASN A 296 -33.22 15.80 -9.52
N PHE A 297 -31.94 15.58 -9.83
CA PHE A 297 -31.18 16.45 -10.73
C PHE A 297 -31.85 16.53 -12.10
N SER A 298 -32.28 15.39 -12.66
CA SER A 298 -32.98 15.33 -13.94
C SER A 298 -34.34 16.04 -13.89
N GLU A 299 -35.12 15.89 -12.82
CA GLU A 299 -36.36 16.64 -12.63
C GLU A 299 -36.13 18.15 -12.58
N ASN A 300 -35.09 18.58 -11.86
CA ASN A 300 -34.73 19.99 -11.77
C ASN A 300 -34.27 20.53 -13.13
N ILE A 301 -33.56 19.74 -13.95
CA ILE A 301 -33.24 20.08 -15.35
C ILE A 301 -34.51 20.30 -16.17
N LEU A 302 -35.51 19.42 -16.05
CA LEU A 302 -36.79 19.54 -16.75
C LEU A 302 -37.55 20.81 -16.36
N SER A 303 -37.47 21.22 -15.09
CA SER A 303 -38.13 22.40 -14.55
C SER A 303 -37.50 23.72 -14.99
N GLU A 304 -36.22 23.69 -15.37
CA GLU A 304 -35.44 24.86 -15.74
C GLU A 304 -35.76 25.35 -17.17
N ASN A 305 -35.92 26.66 -17.33
CA ASN A 305 -36.36 27.31 -18.57
C ASN A 305 -35.30 28.18 -19.24
N ARG A 306 -34.15 28.36 -18.59
CA ARG A 306 -33.02 29.18 -19.05
C ARG A 306 -32.08 28.47 -20.01
N TRP A 307 -32.31 27.19 -20.33
CA TRP A 307 -31.49 26.42 -21.27
C TRP A 307 -31.45 27.06 -22.66
N ASP A 308 -30.27 27.06 -23.28
CA ASP A 308 -30.11 27.41 -24.68
C ASP A 308 -30.78 26.35 -25.57
N SER A 309 -31.54 26.78 -26.57
CA SER A 309 -32.29 25.87 -27.44
C SER A 309 -31.41 24.98 -28.31
N ASP A 310 -30.19 25.41 -28.62
CA ASP A 310 -29.24 24.63 -29.44
C ASP A 310 -28.57 23.51 -28.63
N TYR A 311 -28.62 23.58 -27.30
CA TYR A 311 -27.99 22.63 -26.37
C TYR A 311 -28.93 22.22 -25.22
N ASP A 312 -30.22 21.99 -25.53
CA ASP A 312 -31.24 21.69 -24.53
C ASP A 312 -31.04 20.30 -23.88
N PRO A 313 -30.76 20.22 -22.57
CA PRO A 313 -30.52 18.94 -21.88
C PRO A 313 -31.81 18.19 -21.52
N ARG A 314 -32.99 18.85 -21.60
CA ARG A 314 -34.26 18.29 -21.09
C ARG A 314 -34.66 16.96 -21.74
N PRO A 315 -34.51 16.73 -23.06
CA PRO A 315 -34.82 15.44 -23.65
C PRO A 315 -33.94 14.30 -23.10
N ILE A 316 -32.67 14.59 -22.78
CA ILE A 316 -31.74 13.61 -22.23
C ILE A 316 -32.07 13.35 -20.75
N ALA A 317 -32.36 14.40 -19.98
CA ALA A 317 -32.81 14.27 -18.59
C ALA A 317 -34.09 13.42 -18.47
N GLN A 318 -35.05 13.59 -19.39
CA GLN A 318 -36.25 12.75 -19.40
C GLN A 318 -35.94 11.28 -19.71
N ASN A 319 -35.00 11.01 -20.62
CA ASN A 319 -34.58 9.63 -20.90
C ASN A 319 -33.82 9.03 -19.72
N LEU A 320 -33.01 9.82 -19.01
CA LEU A 320 -32.31 9.40 -17.80
C LEU A 320 -33.29 9.02 -16.69
N ILE A 321 -34.34 9.82 -16.47
CA ILE A 321 -35.45 9.48 -15.54
C ILE A 321 -36.04 8.11 -15.89
N ASN A 322 -36.40 7.89 -17.16
CA ASN A 322 -37.01 6.62 -17.57
C ASN A 322 -36.04 5.44 -17.36
N ALA A 323 -34.75 5.61 -17.71
CA ALA A 323 -33.74 4.58 -17.53
C ALA A 323 -33.49 4.23 -16.05
N LEU A 324 -33.55 5.23 -15.16
CA LEU A 324 -33.47 5.01 -13.71
C LEU A 324 -34.69 4.23 -13.20
N GLU A 325 -35.90 4.55 -13.66
CA GLU A 325 -37.12 3.82 -13.29
C GLU A 325 -37.09 2.35 -13.71
N ASP A 326 -36.43 2.04 -14.84
CA ASP A 326 -36.26 0.66 -15.33
C ASP A 326 -35.09 -0.08 -14.65
N THR A 327 -34.10 0.64 -14.11
CA THR A 327 -32.89 0.07 -13.48
C THR A 327 -33.03 -0.18 -11.99
N ILE A 328 -33.75 0.69 -11.28
CA ILE A 328 -33.88 0.66 -9.81
C ILE A 328 -34.98 -0.32 -9.43
N ILE A 329 -34.59 -1.43 -8.81
CA ILE A 329 -35.48 -2.52 -8.39
C ILE A 329 -36.36 -2.06 -7.23
N ALA A 330 -35.73 -1.45 -6.23
CA ALA A 330 -36.37 -0.88 -5.05
C ALA A 330 -35.49 0.25 -4.50
N TYR A 331 -36.11 1.25 -3.88
CA TYR A 331 -35.41 2.25 -3.10
C TYR A 331 -36.26 2.71 -1.92
N TRP A 332 -35.59 3.19 -0.88
CA TRP A 332 -36.18 3.86 0.26
C TRP A 332 -35.31 5.05 0.66
N HIS A 333 -35.93 6.11 1.14
CA HIS A 333 -35.25 7.26 1.71
C HIS A 333 -36.01 7.78 2.93
N GLY A 334 -35.27 8.35 3.87
CA GLY A 334 -35.83 9.08 4.99
C GLY A 334 -36.47 10.43 4.57
N PRO A 335 -37.27 11.05 5.45
CA PRO A 335 -37.94 12.33 5.19
C PRO A 335 -36.99 13.54 5.01
N GLY A 336 -35.72 13.40 5.41
CA GLY A 336 -34.65 14.38 5.23
C GLY A 336 -34.12 14.46 3.79
N HIS A 337 -34.32 13.41 3.00
CA HIS A 337 -33.97 13.36 1.57
C HIS A 337 -35.19 13.12 0.67
N PRO A 338 -36.16 14.04 0.61
CA PRO A 338 -37.39 13.84 -0.15
C PRO A 338 -37.19 13.76 -1.68
N GLY A 339 -36.00 14.07 -2.19
CA GLY A 339 -35.64 13.94 -3.60
C GLY A 339 -34.79 12.71 -3.91
N ALA A 340 -34.36 11.93 -2.93
CA ALA A 340 -33.55 10.74 -3.17
C ALA A 340 -34.36 9.62 -3.85
N HIS A 341 -33.79 9.05 -4.92
CA HIS A 341 -34.39 7.97 -5.70
C HIS A 341 -33.47 6.77 -5.85
N GLY A 342 -32.31 6.76 -5.20
CA GLY A 342 -31.43 5.60 -5.08
C GLY A 342 -30.05 5.79 -5.69
N LEU A 343 -29.87 6.61 -6.73
CA LEU A 343 -28.56 6.74 -7.39
C LEU A 343 -28.06 8.19 -7.46
N SER A 344 -26.88 8.42 -6.92
CA SER A 344 -26.18 9.71 -6.99
C SER A 344 -25.02 9.69 -7.98
N ILE A 345 -24.49 10.87 -8.32
CA ILE A 345 -23.28 11.02 -9.14
C ILE A 345 -22.42 12.14 -8.59
N TYR A 346 -21.10 12.10 -8.80
CA TYR A 346 -20.22 13.14 -8.29
C TYR A 346 -20.37 14.48 -9.02
N ILE A 347 -20.76 15.52 -8.27
CA ILE A 347 -20.64 16.96 -8.59
C ILE A 347 -20.35 17.72 -7.28
N PRO A 348 -19.09 18.06 -6.98
CA PRO A 348 -18.71 18.68 -5.71
C PRO A 348 -19.22 20.13 -5.59
N PRO A 349 -19.28 20.69 -4.36
CA PRO A 349 -19.93 21.98 -4.12
C PRO A 349 -19.28 23.19 -4.78
N SER A 350 -17.97 23.12 -5.03
CA SER A 350 -17.20 24.24 -5.51
C SER A 350 -16.10 23.83 -6.48
N THR A 351 -15.59 24.82 -7.23
CA THR A 351 -14.39 24.65 -8.06
C THR A 351 -13.21 24.20 -7.21
N ASP A 352 -13.07 24.72 -5.98
CA ASP A 352 -11.94 24.43 -5.11
C ASP A 352 -11.98 22.97 -4.62
N ASP A 353 -13.17 22.46 -4.26
CA ASP A 353 -13.39 21.04 -3.90
C ASP A 353 -13.08 20.13 -5.11
N TYR A 354 -13.59 20.48 -6.30
CA TYR A 354 -13.31 19.70 -7.51
C TYR A 354 -11.81 19.61 -7.80
N LEU A 355 -11.08 20.71 -7.72
CA LEU A 355 -9.64 20.72 -8.01
C LEU A 355 -8.82 19.88 -7.03
N THR A 356 -9.28 19.78 -5.78
CA THR A 356 -8.65 18.96 -4.75
C THR A 356 -8.85 17.46 -4.99
N GLU A 357 -10.00 17.09 -5.56
CA GLU A 357 -10.42 15.69 -5.68
C GLU A 357 -10.28 15.11 -7.09
N ARG A 358 -10.19 15.99 -8.11
CA ARG A 358 -10.16 15.61 -9.52
C ARG A 358 -9.18 14.48 -9.81
N TYR A 359 -7.96 14.57 -9.29
CA TYR A 359 -6.97 13.51 -9.49
C TYR A 359 -7.49 12.14 -9.06
N TRP A 360 -8.01 12.07 -7.83
CA TRP A 360 -8.53 10.83 -7.27
C TRP A 360 -9.75 10.34 -8.04
N TYR A 361 -10.61 11.26 -8.47
CA TYR A 361 -11.78 10.91 -9.27
C TYR A 361 -11.40 10.17 -10.56
N PHE A 362 -10.44 10.68 -11.32
CA PHE A 362 -10.02 10.07 -12.58
C PHE A 362 -9.13 8.83 -12.42
N GLU A 363 -8.42 8.70 -11.29
CA GLU A 363 -7.56 7.54 -11.04
C GLU A 363 -8.32 6.36 -10.42
N GLN A 364 -9.37 6.63 -9.66
CA GLN A 364 -10.05 5.60 -8.87
C GLN A 364 -11.38 5.16 -9.45
N THR A 365 -11.93 5.90 -10.43
CA THR A 365 -13.22 5.58 -11.04
C THR A 365 -13.13 5.62 -12.56
N LEU A 366 -13.73 4.63 -13.23
CA LEU A 366 -13.65 4.53 -14.70
C LEU A 366 -14.75 5.33 -15.41
N LEU A 367 -15.87 5.61 -14.75
CA LEU A 367 -17.00 6.38 -15.31
C LEU A 367 -16.58 7.74 -15.91
N PRO A 368 -15.83 8.62 -15.21
CA PRO A 368 -15.43 9.91 -15.78
C PRO A 368 -14.40 9.80 -16.91
N VAL A 369 -13.70 8.66 -17.01
CA VAL A 369 -12.71 8.38 -18.06
C VAL A 369 -13.39 7.92 -19.35
N TYR A 370 -14.43 7.07 -19.24
CA TYR A 370 -15.08 6.45 -20.39
C TYR A 370 -16.37 7.14 -20.85
N THR A 371 -16.84 8.14 -20.10
CA THR A 371 -17.98 8.96 -20.48
C THR A 371 -17.58 10.43 -20.65
N TRP A 372 -18.46 11.23 -21.22
CA TRP A 372 -18.28 12.69 -21.26
C TRP A 372 -18.46 13.37 -19.89
N TRP A 373 -18.76 12.65 -18.81
CA TRP A 373 -19.05 13.24 -17.51
C TRP A 373 -17.83 13.94 -16.89
N GLY A 374 -16.66 13.29 -16.89
CA GLY A 374 -15.42 13.91 -16.39
C GLY A 374 -15.04 15.16 -17.18
N LEU A 375 -15.18 15.13 -18.50
CA LEU A 375 -14.94 16.30 -19.35
C LEU A 375 -15.95 17.42 -19.09
N PHE A 376 -17.20 17.08 -18.80
CA PHE A 376 -18.21 18.04 -18.37
C PHE A 376 -17.80 18.73 -17.08
N LEU A 377 -17.42 17.98 -16.03
CA LEU A 377 -17.02 18.56 -14.75
C LEU A 377 -15.86 19.53 -14.92
N ASP A 378 -14.86 19.17 -15.74
CA ASP A 378 -13.82 20.11 -16.15
C ASP A 378 -14.46 21.40 -16.68
N TYR A 379 -15.08 21.40 -17.86
CA TYR A 379 -15.60 22.64 -18.44
C TYR A 379 -16.56 23.43 -17.54
N TYR A 380 -17.40 22.73 -16.77
CA TYR A 380 -18.31 23.31 -15.79
C TYR A 380 -17.57 24.11 -14.71
N PHE A 381 -16.62 23.52 -14.00
CA PHE A 381 -15.95 24.19 -12.88
C PHE A 381 -15.04 25.34 -13.30
N TRP A 382 -14.52 25.33 -14.53
CA TRP A 382 -13.80 26.49 -15.07
C TRP A 382 -14.68 27.69 -15.35
N ARG A 383 -15.93 27.46 -15.72
CA ARG A 383 -16.87 28.54 -16.04
C ARG A 383 -17.66 29.02 -14.85
N LEU A 384 -17.91 28.15 -13.87
CA LEU A 384 -18.77 28.44 -12.72
C LEU A 384 -18.25 29.64 -11.91
N GLN A 385 -17.00 29.54 -11.45
CA GLN A 385 -16.33 30.58 -10.68
C GLN A 385 -14.82 30.33 -10.64
N PRO A 386 -13.99 31.40 -10.58
CA PRO A 386 -12.56 31.22 -10.40
C PRO A 386 -12.26 30.59 -9.03
N PRO A 387 -11.23 29.73 -8.96
CA PRO A 387 -10.58 29.33 -7.73
C PRO A 387 -10.47 30.44 -6.68
N THR A 388 -10.86 30.17 -5.44
CA THR A 388 -10.57 31.10 -4.32
C THR A 388 -9.22 30.83 -3.68
N GLU A 389 -8.77 29.58 -3.76
CA GLU A 389 -7.45 29.15 -3.33
C GLU A 389 -6.35 29.43 -4.36
N GLU A 390 -5.12 29.64 -3.86
CA GLU A 390 -3.96 29.95 -4.70
C GLU A 390 -3.30 28.66 -5.20
N LEU A 391 -3.13 28.55 -6.52
CA LEU A 391 -2.22 27.58 -7.11
C LEU A 391 -0.78 28.02 -6.83
N SER A 392 -0.04 27.22 -6.08
CA SER A 392 1.37 27.44 -5.79
C SER A 392 2.22 26.31 -6.35
N ILE A 393 3.14 26.67 -7.24
CA ILE A 393 4.21 25.77 -7.66
C ILE A 393 5.37 26.00 -6.69
N VAL A 394 5.60 25.04 -5.81
CA VAL A 394 6.67 25.06 -4.83
C VAL A 394 7.83 24.23 -5.40
N PRO A 395 8.96 24.85 -5.76
CA PRO A 395 10.21 24.10 -5.94
C PRO A 395 10.54 23.51 -4.57
N ALA A 396 10.27 22.22 -4.39
CA ALA A 396 10.54 21.50 -3.16
C ALA A 396 12.07 21.36 -3.05
N THR A 397 12.66 22.40 -2.46
CA THR A 397 14.09 22.47 -2.20
C THR A 397 14.45 21.56 -1.04
N PRO A 398 15.66 20.96 -1.07
CA PRO A 398 16.79 21.43 -1.87
C PRO A 398 16.96 20.70 -3.21
N ALA A 399 17.10 21.48 -4.29
CA ALA A 399 17.70 21.00 -5.52
C ALA A 399 19.22 20.88 -5.30
N PHE A 400 19.76 19.68 -5.51
CA PHE A 400 21.20 19.45 -5.36
C PHE A 400 21.81 19.17 -6.72
N VAL A 401 22.71 20.05 -7.16
CA VAL A 401 23.50 19.85 -8.37
C VAL A 401 24.96 19.92 -8.00
N ASN A 402 25.66 18.81 -8.16
CA ASN A 402 27.10 18.75 -7.97
C ASN A 402 27.81 19.06 -9.29
N LYS A 403 28.91 19.79 -9.20
CA LYS A 403 29.79 20.01 -10.35
C LYS A 403 30.19 18.66 -10.97
N ASP A 404 30.06 18.56 -12.29
CA ASP A 404 30.36 17.36 -13.09
C ASP A 404 29.55 16.09 -12.74
N LYS A 405 28.43 16.22 -12.00
CA LYS A 405 27.53 15.09 -11.68
C LYS A 405 26.07 15.48 -11.90
N GLU A 406 25.25 14.48 -12.21
CA GLU A 406 23.80 14.65 -12.25
C GLU A 406 23.25 15.07 -10.88
N GLY A 407 22.22 15.90 -10.91
CA GLY A 407 21.49 16.38 -9.76
C GLY A 407 20.00 16.06 -9.84
N TYR A 408 19.28 16.32 -8.77
CA TYR A 408 17.83 16.14 -8.71
C TYR A 408 17.18 17.33 -8.02
N ALA A 409 15.98 17.68 -8.48
CA ALA A 409 15.08 18.62 -7.83
C ALA A 409 13.70 18.01 -7.68
N PHE A 410 13.00 18.37 -6.61
CA PHE A 410 11.60 18.02 -6.43
C PHE A 410 10.75 19.25 -6.75
N VAL A 411 9.62 19.03 -7.41
CA VAL A 411 8.63 20.06 -7.71
C VAL A 411 7.33 19.61 -7.07
N GLY A 412 6.80 20.41 -6.16
CA GLY A 412 5.49 20.23 -5.59
C GLY A 412 4.52 21.24 -6.19
N ILE A 413 3.38 20.77 -6.65
CA ILE A 413 2.29 21.61 -7.16
C ILE A 413 1.15 21.51 -6.18
N ARG A 414 0.71 22.67 -5.67
CA ARG A 414 -0.29 22.75 -4.61
C ARG A 414 -1.41 23.70 -4.99
N TYR A 415 -2.60 23.37 -4.54
CA TYR A 415 -3.80 24.18 -4.62
C TYR A 415 -4.46 24.17 -3.24
N GLY A 416 -4.66 25.34 -2.63
CA GLY A 416 -5.13 25.42 -1.23
C GLY A 416 -4.15 24.92 -0.17
N GLY A 417 -2.99 24.41 -0.59
CA GLY A 417 -2.07 23.66 0.27
C GLY A 417 -2.10 22.16 0.03
N THR A 418 -3.12 21.65 -0.66
CA THR A 418 -3.25 20.25 -1.12
C THR A 418 -2.46 20.02 -2.40
N MET A 419 -1.81 18.87 -2.51
CA MET A 419 -1.02 18.55 -3.70
C MET A 419 -1.92 18.08 -4.83
N ILE A 420 -1.73 18.63 -6.03
CA ILE A 420 -2.56 18.31 -7.21
C ILE A 420 -1.72 18.15 -8.47
N ASP A 421 -2.10 17.22 -9.35
CA ASP A 421 -1.43 17.03 -10.64
C ASP A 421 -1.95 18.01 -11.70
N PRO A 422 -1.07 18.68 -12.46
CA PRO A 422 -1.44 19.47 -13.64
C PRO A 422 -1.70 18.59 -14.86
N ASP A 423 -2.44 19.12 -15.84
CA ASP A 423 -2.60 18.46 -17.14
C ASP A 423 -1.27 18.48 -17.94
N TYR A 424 -0.41 19.45 -17.65
CA TYR A 424 0.93 19.52 -18.23
C TYR A 424 1.93 20.17 -17.27
N ILE A 425 3.13 19.61 -17.22
CA ILE A 425 4.30 20.20 -16.55
C ILE A 425 5.51 20.18 -17.49
N SER A 426 6.23 21.30 -17.54
CA SER A 426 7.56 21.37 -18.14
C SER A 426 8.54 22.09 -17.22
N VAL A 427 9.76 21.57 -17.17
CA VAL A 427 10.85 22.18 -16.40
C VAL A 427 12.01 22.49 -17.34
N THR A 428 12.49 23.72 -17.31
CA THR A 428 13.59 24.21 -18.15
C THR A 428 14.72 24.73 -17.28
N LEU A 429 15.93 24.26 -17.54
CA LEU A 429 17.15 24.79 -16.96
C LEU A 429 17.60 26.03 -17.71
N VAL A 430 17.79 27.15 -17.02
CA VAL A 430 18.20 28.45 -17.57
C VAL A 430 19.56 28.85 -17.01
N TYR A 431 20.53 29.03 -17.90
CA TYR A 431 21.90 29.42 -17.55
C TYR A 431 22.08 30.94 -17.51
N PRO A 432 23.10 31.48 -16.80
CA PRO A 432 23.33 32.94 -16.73
C PRO A 432 23.59 33.63 -18.06
N ASN A 433 24.08 32.90 -19.05
CA ASN A 433 24.29 33.40 -20.41
C ASN A 433 22.99 33.46 -21.24
N GLY A 434 21.86 33.04 -20.66
CA GLY A 434 20.55 32.98 -21.29
C GLY A 434 20.25 31.70 -22.08
N SER A 435 21.17 30.72 -22.13
CA SER A 435 20.86 29.43 -22.76
C SER A 435 19.86 28.65 -21.92
N GLN A 436 19.02 27.86 -22.59
CA GLN A 436 17.95 27.07 -21.98
C GLN A 436 18.06 25.60 -22.40
N GLU A 437 17.77 24.69 -21.47
CA GLU A 437 17.76 23.24 -21.69
C GLU A 437 16.51 22.64 -21.03
N PRO A 438 15.55 22.09 -21.81
CA PRO A 438 14.41 21.37 -21.26
C PRO A 438 14.87 20.12 -20.49
N LEU A 439 14.24 19.85 -19.34
CA LEU A 439 14.55 18.73 -18.47
C LEU A 439 13.46 17.65 -18.52
N GLU A 440 13.86 16.41 -18.28
CA GLU A 440 12.94 15.30 -18.05
C GLU A 440 12.28 15.45 -16.68
N VAL A 441 10.96 15.30 -16.67
CA VAL A 441 10.11 15.38 -15.47
C VAL A 441 9.43 14.04 -15.31
N VAL A 442 9.61 13.42 -14.15
CA VAL A 442 9.00 12.12 -13.82
C VAL A 442 8.13 12.31 -12.59
N LYS A 443 6.92 11.78 -12.59
CA LYS A 443 6.07 11.77 -11.40
C LYS A 443 6.74 10.94 -10.30
N ALA A 444 6.74 11.43 -9.06
CA ALA A 444 7.48 10.78 -7.97
C ALA A 444 6.89 9.41 -7.61
N SER A 445 5.56 9.28 -7.64
CA SER A 445 4.82 8.02 -7.56
C SER A 445 3.39 8.22 -8.06
N ASP A 446 2.73 7.12 -8.45
CA ASP A 446 1.32 7.13 -8.85
C ASP A 446 0.34 7.36 -7.67
N ILE A 447 0.86 7.37 -6.44
CA ILE A 447 0.08 7.59 -5.21
C ILE A 447 0.28 8.97 -4.58
N LEU A 448 1.26 9.76 -5.05
CA LEU A 448 1.54 11.10 -4.54
C LEU A 448 1.19 12.15 -5.61
N PRO A 449 -0.06 12.64 -5.65
CA PRO A 449 -0.42 13.71 -6.56
C PRO A 449 0.45 14.95 -6.31
N GLY A 450 0.70 15.70 -7.38
CA GLY A 450 1.40 16.97 -7.41
C GLY A 450 2.90 16.92 -7.14
N VAL A 451 3.51 15.75 -6.92
CA VAL A 451 4.96 15.63 -6.65
C VAL A 451 5.72 15.08 -7.87
N TYR A 452 6.68 15.85 -8.35
CA TYR A 452 7.50 15.51 -9.50
C TYR A 452 9.00 15.54 -9.17
N VAL A 453 9.74 14.62 -9.75
CA VAL A 453 11.20 14.54 -9.72
C VAL A 453 11.76 15.03 -11.05
N VAL A 454 12.66 16.00 -10.98
CA VAL A 454 13.35 16.58 -12.14
C VAL A 454 14.80 16.16 -12.10
N LYS A 455 15.25 15.53 -13.18
CA LYS A 455 16.65 15.15 -13.34
C LYS A 455 17.44 16.31 -13.94
N ILE A 456 18.50 16.73 -13.26
CA ILE A 456 19.36 17.85 -13.69
C ILE A 456 20.66 17.26 -14.27
N PRO A 457 21.05 17.62 -15.51
CA PRO A 457 22.29 17.14 -16.10
C PRO A 457 23.52 17.66 -15.36
N ALA A 458 24.67 17.02 -15.59
CA ALA A 458 25.95 17.46 -15.03
C ALA A 458 26.34 18.85 -15.55
N ILE A 459 26.69 19.76 -14.64
CA ILE A 459 27.10 21.13 -14.96
C ILE A 459 28.60 21.29 -14.65
N SER A 460 29.38 21.72 -15.65
CA SER A 460 30.85 21.74 -15.58
C SER A 460 31.46 22.96 -14.89
N GLU A 461 30.65 23.98 -14.60
CA GLU A 461 31.09 25.25 -14.03
C GLU A 461 30.32 25.58 -12.74
N ASP A 462 31.02 26.20 -11.77
CA ASP A 462 30.40 26.73 -10.56
C ASP A 462 29.58 27.98 -10.91
N THR A 463 28.29 27.79 -11.14
CA THR A 463 27.39 28.80 -11.69
C THR A 463 26.03 28.77 -11.00
N THR A 464 25.25 29.85 -11.04
CA THR A 464 23.85 29.79 -10.58
C THR A 464 22.97 29.53 -11.79
N VAL A 465 22.24 28.43 -11.80
CA VAL A 465 21.23 28.11 -12.81
C VAL A 465 19.85 28.39 -12.25
N MET A 466 18.87 28.64 -13.11
CA MET A 466 17.48 28.72 -12.71
C MET A 466 16.72 27.53 -13.27
N LEU A 467 15.83 26.95 -12.46
CA LEU A 467 14.79 26.05 -12.93
C LEU A 467 13.54 26.89 -13.16
N LEU A 468 13.15 27.04 -14.42
CA LEU A 468 11.87 27.58 -14.83
C LEU A 468 10.88 26.43 -14.86
N ILE A 469 9.81 26.52 -14.09
CA ILE A 469 8.77 25.49 -14.01
C ILE A 469 7.48 26.11 -14.53
N GLU A 470 6.97 25.51 -15.60
CA GLU A 470 5.72 25.89 -16.24
C GLU A 470 4.74 24.74 -16.05
N VAL A 471 3.56 25.05 -15.54
CA VAL A 471 2.47 24.08 -15.42
C VAL A 471 1.23 24.68 -16.07
N SER A 472 0.52 23.84 -16.80
CA SER A 472 -0.77 24.21 -17.39
C SER A 472 -1.84 23.31 -16.80
N TYR A 473 -2.90 23.97 -16.37
CA TYR A 473 -4.21 23.38 -16.19
C TYR A 473 -5.10 23.84 -17.33
N TRP A 474 -6.08 23.05 -17.68
CA TRP A 474 -7.10 23.38 -18.67
C TRP A 474 -7.88 24.68 -18.32
N PHE A 475 -7.82 25.14 -17.06
CA PHE A 475 -8.39 26.41 -16.58
C PHE A 475 -7.37 27.51 -16.22
N LEU A 476 -6.07 27.22 -16.14
CA LEU A 476 -5.04 28.17 -15.70
C LEU A 476 -3.64 27.80 -16.22
N ASP A 477 -2.95 28.76 -16.83
CA ASP A 477 -1.50 28.67 -17.03
C ASP A 477 -0.77 29.34 -15.87
N SER A 478 0.22 28.68 -15.27
CA SER A 478 1.06 29.27 -14.23
C SER A 478 2.54 28.96 -14.42
N THR A 479 3.38 29.92 -14.03
CA THR A 479 4.83 29.84 -14.21
C THR A 479 5.51 30.28 -12.92
N THR A 480 6.42 29.46 -12.40
CA THR A 480 7.31 29.82 -11.29
C THR A 480 8.76 29.65 -11.70
N SER A 481 9.67 30.24 -10.93
CA SER A 481 11.11 30.09 -11.15
C SER A 481 11.84 29.93 -9.83
N ALA A 482 12.77 28.98 -9.80
CA ALA A 482 13.66 28.73 -8.67
C ALA A 482 15.11 28.93 -9.10
N ALA A 483 15.88 29.72 -8.34
CA ALA A 483 17.31 29.84 -8.58
C ALA A 483 18.07 28.81 -7.73
N VAL A 484 18.94 28.02 -8.37
CA VAL A 484 19.79 27.01 -7.75
C VAL A 484 21.25 27.36 -7.99
N LYS A 485 22.00 27.55 -6.91
CA LYS A 485 23.44 27.80 -7.01
C LYS A 485 24.17 26.46 -7.17
N VAL A 486 24.78 26.24 -8.33
CA VAL A 486 25.71 25.13 -8.58
C VAL A 486 27.05 25.52 -7.96
N THR A 487 27.39 24.84 -6.88
CA THR A 487 28.70 24.94 -6.23
C THR A 487 29.29 23.55 -6.15
N GLU A 488 30.62 23.44 -6.17
CA GLU A 488 31.31 22.27 -5.62
C GLU A 488 30.93 22.12 -4.14
N ILE A 489 29.90 21.32 -3.86
CA ILE A 489 29.50 21.02 -2.49
C ILE A 489 30.48 19.96 -1.93
N SER A 490 31.79 20.25 -1.91
CA SER A 490 32.81 19.32 -1.39
C SER A 490 33.06 19.50 0.10
N SER A 491 32.67 20.63 0.70
CA SER A 491 32.84 20.88 2.15
C SER A 491 31.54 20.76 2.95
N GLU A 492 30.41 21.20 2.40
CA GLU A 492 29.10 21.09 3.06
C GLU A 492 28.48 19.69 2.94
N ILE A 493 28.69 18.93 1.86
CA ILE A 493 28.32 17.48 1.79
C ILE A 493 29.31 16.64 2.57
N SER A 494 30.56 17.07 2.74
CA SER A 494 31.48 16.38 3.65
C SER A 494 31.04 16.63 5.10
N ASN A 495 30.62 17.84 5.45
CA ASN A 495 30.06 18.15 6.76
C ASN A 495 28.65 17.58 6.98
N MET A 496 27.78 17.53 5.97
CA MET A 496 26.47 16.88 6.01
C MET A 496 26.59 15.37 5.90
N GLY A 497 27.60 14.82 5.25
CA GLY A 497 27.93 13.39 5.25
C GLY A 497 28.61 12.98 6.55
N LEU A 498 29.28 13.91 7.24
CA LEU A 498 29.71 13.77 8.63
C LEU A 498 28.55 14.00 9.61
N TYR A 499 27.58 14.87 9.31
CA TYR A 499 26.39 15.11 10.14
C TYR A 499 25.38 13.98 9.98
N LEU A 500 25.02 13.59 8.76
CA LEU A 500 24.31 12.36 8.42
C LEU A 500 25.11 11.16 8.86
N GLY A 501 26.42 11.08 8.64
CA GLY A 501 27.25 10.02 9.21
C GLY A 501 27.23 10.00 10.75
N SER A 502 27.07 11.16 11.41
CA SER A 502 26.91 11.25 12.87
C SER A 502 25.49 11.02 13.33
N ILE A 503 24.47 11.32 12.51
CA ILE A 503 23.05 11.12 12.75
C ILE A 503 22.73 9.67 12.46
N THR A 504 23.14 9.08 11.35
CA THR A 504 23.21 7.65 11.06
C THR A 504 24.04 6.92 12.11
N LYS A 505 25.20 7.40 12.57
CA LYS A 505 25.86 6.78 13.73
C LYS A 505 25.12 6.98 15.03
N SER A 506 24.40 8.09 15.22
CA SER A 506 23.59 8.33 16.43
C SER A 506 22.25 7.60 16.35
N LEU A 507 21.75 7.28 15.16
CA LEU A 507 20.55 6.52 14.84
C LEU A 507 20.88 5.03 14.78
N GLU A 508 22.08 4.63 14.39
CA GLU A 508 22.63 3.29 14.57
C GLU A 508 23.00 3.09 16.03
N LYS A 509 23.51 4.11 16.72
CA LYS A 509 23.75 4.03 18.17
C LYS A 509 22.47 4.12 18.99
N MET A 510 21.49 4.93 18.58
CA MET A 510 20.14 4.93 19.14
C MET A 510 19.42 3.66 18.72
N SER A 511 19.51 3.18 17.49
CA SER A 511 18.97 1.88 17.04
C SER A 511 19.66 0.74 17.74
N ASP A 512 20.95 0.80 18.04
CA ASP A 512 21.68 -0.20 18.82
C ASP A 512 21.33 -0.07 20.30
N GLU A 513 21.11 1.14 20.82
CA GLU A 513 20.60 1.39 22.17
C GLU A 513 19.13 1.00 22.27
N THR A 514 18.33 1.14 21.22
CA THR A 514 16.90 0.82 21.09
C THR A 514 16.74 -0.67 20.81
N TYR A 515 17.58 -1.32 20.00
CA TYR A 515 17.72 -2.78 19.90
C TYR A 515 18.31 -3.37 21.20
N LYS A 516 19.15 -2.63 21.94
CA LYS A 516 19.54 -3.01 23.31
C LYS A 516 18.40 -2.80 24.30
N ILE A 517 17.57 -1.76 24.17
CA ILE A 517 16.42 -1.45 25.04
C ILE A 517 15.25 -2.40 24.76
N PHE A 518 15.00 -2.77 23.50
CA PHE A 518 13.99 -3.75 23.07
C PHE A 518 14.48 -5.19 23.25
N GLY A 519 15.77 -5.46 23.01
CA GLY A 519 16.37 -6.79 23.23
C GLY A 519 16.64 -7.14 24.69
N SER A 520 16.32 -6.26 25.65
CA SER A 520 16.51 -6.51 27.08
C SER A 520 15.24 -6.36 27.92
N LEU A 521 14.08 -6.03 27.34
CA LEU A 521 12.83 -5.89 28.08
C LEU A 521 12.08 -7.23 28.16
N LEU A 522 11.91 -7.74 29.38
CA LEU A 522 11.02 -8.85 29.70
C LEU A 522 9.67 -8.27 30.15
N ALA A 523 8.61 -8.57 29.40
CA ALA A 523 7.24 -8.40 29.86
C ALA A 523 6.86 -9.60 30.73
N ILE A 524 6.72 -9.38 32.04
CA ILE A 524 6.27 -10.41 32.98
C ILE A 524 4.81 -10.13 33.30
N GLN A 525 3.91 -10.96 32.77
CA GLN A 525 2.51 -10.94 33.19
C GLN A 525 2.39 -11.47 34.62
N THR A 526 1.81 -10.64 35.49
CA THR A 526 1.45 -11.00 36.86
C THR A 526 -0.06 -10.90 37.02
N ALA A 527 -0.59 -11.49 38.10
CA ALA A 527 -2.01 -11.42 38.42
C ALA A 527 -2.57 -10.00 38.67
N VAL A 528 -1.72 -8.97 38.68
CA VAL A 528 -2.08 -7.55 38.86
C VAL A 528 -1.60 -6.66 37.70
N GLY A 529 -1.15 -7.25 36.59
CA GLY A 529 -0.73 -6.53 35.38
C GLY A 529 0.67 -6.90 34.89
N THR A 530 1.08 -6.28 33.79
CA THR A 530 2.39 -6.51 33.14
C THR A 530 3.48 -5.68 33.78
N ILE A 531 4.52 -6.33 34.31
CA ILE A 531 5.74 -5.68 34.77
C ILE A 531 6.77 -5.73 33.65
N LEU A 532 7.19 -4.56 33.18
CA LEU A 532 8.31 -4.40 32.26
C LEU A 532 9.61 -4.32 33.08
N THR A 533 10.52 -5.26 32.89
CA THR A 533 11.82 -5.29 33.59
C THR A 533 12.92 -5.67 32.60
N THR A 534 14.19 -5.52 32.99
CA THR A 534 15.31 -6.02 32.18
C THR A 534 15.99 -7.24 32.80
N LEU A 535 16.67 -8.04 31.97
CA LEU A 535 17.49 -9.18 32.44
C LEU A 535 18.57 -8.73 33.45
N ASP A 536 19.19 -7.56 33.22
CA ASP A 536 20.15 -6.96 34.16
C ASP A 536 19.51 -6.65 35.52
N SER A 537 18.27 -6.16 35.52
CA SER A 537 17.52 -5.83 36.74
C SER A 537 17.12 -7.06 37.55
N LEU A 538 17.09 -8.24 36.94
CA LEU A 538 16.77 -9.53 37.56
C LEU A 538 18.02 -10.36 37.93
N HIS A 539 19.21 -9.77 37.85
CA HIS A 539 20.50 -10.44 38.04
C HIS A 539 20.63 -11.74 37.23
N ALA A 540 20.15 -11.72 35.99
CA ALA A 540 20.09 -12.88 35.13
C ALA A 540 21.49 -13.44 34.80
N GLN A 541 21.69 -14.75 34.98
CA GLN A 541 22.93 -15.46 34.65
C GLN A 541 22.62 -16.78 33.93
N ILE A 542 23.42 -17.10 32.90
CA ILE A 542 23.29 -18.39 32.22
C ILE A 542 23.76 -19.51 33.16
N GLU A 543 22.84 -20.38 33.57
CA GLU A 543 23.08 -21.47 34.51
C GLU A 543 23.50 -22.75 33.78
N LYS A 544 22.88 -23.05 32.64
CA LYS A 544 23.15 -24.27 31.86
C LYS A 544 22.77 -24.09 30.39
N ILE A 545 23.47 -24.78 29.50
CA ILE A 545 23.14 -24.92 28.08
C ILE A 545 23.03 -26.41 27.72
N SER A 546 21.98 -26.79 26.99
CA SER A 546 21.82 -28.17 26.50
C SER A 546 21.06 -28.15 25.18
N ASP A 547 21.69 -28.67 24.12
CA ASP A 547 21.07 -28.83 22.80
C ASP A 547 20.33 -27.55 22.30
N ASN A 548 21.04 -26.42 22.30
CA ASN A 548 20.56 -25.07 21.92
C ASN A 548 19.50 -24.44 22.82
N ILE A 549 19.12 -25.08 23.94
CA ILE A 549 18.31 -24.47 24.99
C ILE A 549 19.21 -23.90 26.08
N VAL A 550 19.03 -22.62 26.39
CA VAL A 550 19.70 -21.87 27.46
C VAL A 550 18.78 -21.75 28.66
N TYR A 551 19.29 -22.13 29.83
CA TYR A 551 18.62 -21.99 31.11
C TYR A 551 19.23 -20.78 31.82
N ILE A 552 18.44 -19.73 31.99
CA ILE A 552 18.86 -18.48 32.62
C ILE A 552 18.27 -18.43 34.01
N LYS A 553 19.12 -18.33 35.01
CA LYS A 553 18.71 -18.12 36.39
C LYS A 553 18.54 -16.63 36.64
N THR A 554 17.42 -16.26 37.21
CA THR A 554 17.08 -14.89 37.60
C THR A 554 16.64 -14.88 39.06
N ASP A 555 16.53 -13.70 39.66
CA ASP A 555 16.03 -13.53 41.04
C ASP A 555 14.61 -14.09 41.27
N ILE A 556 13.84 -14.27 40.20
CA ILE A 556 12.43 -14.69 40.25
C ILE A 556 12.19 -16.10 39.71
N GLY A 557 13.23 -16.79 39.25
CA GLY A 557 13.13 -18.16 38.73
C GLY A 557 14.03 -18.47 37.54
N THR A 558 13.83 -19.63 36.92
CA THR A 558 14.60 -20.06 35.74
C THR A 558 13.81 -19.84 34.46
N ILE A 559 14.38 -19.09 33.52
CA ILE A 559 13.86 -18.85 32.18
C ILE A 559 14.52 -19.83 31.21
N LYS A 560 13.75 -20.41 30.28
CA LYS A 560 14.28 -21.24 29.19
C LYS A 560 14.14 -20.47 27.88
N THR A 561 15.21 -20.39 27.11
CA THR A 561 15.21 -19.73 25.80
C THR A 561 16.19 -20.42 24.85
N THR A 562 16.34 -19.90 23.63
CA THR A 562 17.35 -20.35 22.66
C THR A 562 18.58 -19.44 22.69
N LEU A 563 19.71 -19.93 22.16
CA LEU A 563 20.92 -19.11 22.01
C LEU A 563 20.66 -17.89 21.09
N ASP A 564 19.93 -18.09 20.00
CA ASP A 564 19.64 -17.04 19.02
C ASP A 564 18.88 -15.85 19.64
N SER A 565 17.97 -16.15 20.57
CA SER A 565 17.21 -15.16 21.33
C SER A 565 18.05 -14.32 22.30
N LEU A 566 19.33 -14.65 22.49
CA LEU A 566 20.28 -13.90 23.34
C LEU A 566 21.26 -13.04 22.54
N ASN A 567 20.92 -12.68 21.29
CA ASN A 567 21.79 -11.92 20.38
C ASN A 567 23.19 -12.53 20.29
N THR A 568 23.22 -13.85 20.06
CA THR A 568 24.47 -14.60 20.16
C THR A 568 25.35 -14.43 18.92
N GLU A 569 26.59 -14.00 19.11
CA GLU A 569 27.59 -13.92 18.05
C GLU A 569 28.84 -14.75 18.40
N ILE A 570 29.24 -15.63 17.49
CA ILE A 570 30.50 -16.38 17.58
C ILE A 570 31.59 -15.55 16.92
N THR A 571 32.45 -14.95 17.73
CA THR A 571 33.33 -13.84 17.29
C THR A 571 34.80 -14.21 17.13
N ASN A 572 35.22 -15.38 17.62
CA ASN A 572 36.63 -15.78 17.56
C ASN A 572 36.77 -17.31 17.50
N VAL A 573 37.47 -17.82 16.49
CA VAL A 573 37.89 -19.23 16.36
C VAL A 573 39.38 -19.27 16.05
N GLY A 574 40.19 -19.12 17.08
CA GLY A 574 41.65 -19.18 17.01
C GLY A 574 42.21 -20.03 18.14
N ASN A 575 43.21 -20.87 17.85
CA ASN A 575 43.86 -21.75 18.84
C ASN A 575 42.91 -22.70 19.61
N ASN A 576 41.90 -23.26 18.92
CA ASN A 576 40.94 -24.23 19.46
C ASN A 576 39.97 -23.69 20.54
N VAL A 577 39.90 -22.38 20.74
CA VAL A 577 38.96 -21.71 21.65
C VAL A 577 37.92 -20.96 20.83
N VAL A 578 36.66 -21.10 21.21
CA VAL A 578 35.50 -20.41 20.63
C VAL A 578 34.96 -19.44 21.67
N GLU A 579 34.83 -18.17 21.31
CA GLU A 579 34.15 -17.16 22.14
C GLU A 579 32.75 -16.86 21.59
N ILE A 580 31.75 -17.17 22.40
CA ILE A 580 30.33 -16.98 22.13
C ILE A 580 29.87 -15.78 22.96
N LYS A 581 29.64 -14.64 22.31
CA LYS A 581 29.11 -13.45 22.99
C LYS A 581 27.60 -13.52 23.03
N THR A 582 27.01 -13.23 24.18
CA THR A 582 25.55 -13.14 24.38
C THR A 582 25.21 -11.84 25.09
N SER A 583 23.93 -11.46 25.11
CA SER A 583 23.43 -10.34 25.91
C SER A 583 23.71 -10.48 27.41
N LEU A 584 23.93 -11.69 27.93
CA LEU A 584 24.24 -11.99 29.34
C LEU A 584 25.74 -12.17 29.63
N GLY A 585 26.60 -11.94 28.63
CA GLY A 585 28.06 -12.06 28.75
C GLY A 585 28.69 -13.04 27.77
N THR A 586 30.00 -13.26 27.92
CA THR A 586 30.79 -14.09 27.01
C THR A 586 30.97 -15.50 27.57
N ILE A 587 30.55 -16.51 26.80
CA ILE A 587 30.80 -17.91 27.06
C ILE A 587 32.00 -18.36 26.24
N LYS A 588 32.93 -19.07 26.88
CA LYS A 588 34.07 -19.69 26.18
C LYS A 588 33.86 -21.18 26.05
N GLY A 589 34.23 -21.73 24.91
CA GLY A 589 34.21 -23.15 24.66
C GLY A 589 35.34 -23.61 23.76
N THR A 590 35.37 -24.90 23.49
CA THR A 590 36.28 -25.52 22.53
C THR A 590 35.48 -26.37 21.56
N ILE A 591 35.93 -26.45 20.30
CA ILE A 591 35.26 -27.31 19.31
C ILE A 591 35.50 -28.77 19.72
N GLU A 592 34.42 -29.49 20.01
CA GLU A 592 34.45 -30.91 20.42
C GLU A 592 34.36 -31.83 19.20
N SER A 593 33.50 -31.52 18.23
CA SER A 593 33.38 -32.26 16.98
C SER A 593 32.79 -31.41 15.86
N ILE A 594 33.06 -31.82 14.62
CA ILE A 594 32.41 -31.31 13.41
C ILE A 594 31.89 -32.53 12.65
N ASP A 595 30.58 -32.59 12.44
CA ASP A 595 29.92 -33.67 11.69
C ASP A 595 29.02 -33.05 10.61
N GLY A 596 29.44 -33.17 9.34
CA GLY A 596 28.83 -32.45 8.23
C GLY A 596 28.94 -30.93 8.40
N ASN A 597 27.81 -30.22 8.32
CA ASN A 597 27.74 -28.77 8.51
C ASN A 597 27.49 -28.35 9.98
N VAL A 598 27.44 -29.30 10.93
CA VAL A 598 27.16 -29.03 12.34
C VAL A 598 28.45 -29.08 13.16
N VAL A 599 28.72 -28.00 13.89
CA VAL A 599 29.83 -27.85 14.83
C VAL A 599 29.30 -27.97 16.25
N THR A 600 29.85 -28.92 17.02
CA THR A 600 29.57 -29.07 18.45
C THR A 600 30.68 -28.39 19.25
N ILE A 601 30.31 -27.40 20.06
CA ILE A 601 31.21 -26.64 20.93
C ILE A 601 30.93 -27.04 22.37
N LYS A 602 31.96 -27.49 23.08
CA LYS A 602 31.89 -27.77 24.50
C LYS A 602 32.27 -26.54 25.30
N THR A 603 31.39 -26.13 26.20
CA THR A 603 31.60 -25.02 27.14
C THR A 603 31.54 -25.54 28.57
N ASP A 604 31.96 -24.73 29.54
CA ASP A 604 31.81 -25.06 30.96
C ASP A 604 30.33 -25.10 31.41
N LEU A 605 29.41 -24.55 30.61
CA LEU A 605 27.98 -24.50 30.88
C LEU A 605 27.18 -25.60 30.14
N GLY A 606 27.84 -26.37 29.27
CA GLY A 606 27.23 -27.43 28.46
C GLY A 606 27.64 -27.38 26.98
N THR A 607 26.88 -28.07 26.12
CA THR A 607 27.19 -28.16 24.68
C THR A 607 26.34 -27.20 23.85
N VAL A 608 26.99 -26.54 22.90
CA VAL A 608 26.37 -25.64 21.90
C VAL A 608 26.53 -26.28 20.53
N LYS A 609 25.47 -26.30 19.72
CA LYS A 609 25.52 -26.78 18.33
C LYS A 609 25.23 -25.62 17.39
N THR A 610 26.13 -25.38 16.44
CA THR A 610 26.00 -24.33 15.43
C THR A 610 26.36 -24.85 14.04
N THR A 611 26.17 -24.06 13.00
CA THR A 611 26.62 -24.40 11.64
C THR A 611 27.99 -23.81 11.34
N VAL A 612 28.73 -24.41 10.40
CA VAL A 612 30.02 -23.86 9.95
C VAL A 612 29.86 -22.46 9.37
N ASP A 613 28.75 -22.19 8.68
CA ASP A 613 28.44 -20.89 8.07
C ASP A 613 28.33 -19.75 9.09
N ASN A 614 27.90 -20.08 10.33
CA ASN A 614 27.74 -19.12 11.41
C ASN A 614 29.06 -18.84 12.18
N ILE A 615 30.16 -19.47 11.78
CA ILE A 615 31.49 -19.23 12.34
C ILE A 615 32.19 -18.17 11.47
N LYS A 616 32.12 -16.90 11.89
CA LYS A 616 32.88 -15.82 11.25
C LYS A 616 34.35 -15.88 11.64
N GLY A 617 35.18 -16.51 10.81
CA GLY A 617 36.63 -16.40 10.92
C GLY A 617 37.37 -17.53 10.23
N THR A 618 37.51 -17.47 8.91
CA THR A 618 38.63 -18.12 8.17
C THR A 618 38.72 -17.73 6.69
N VAL A 619 37.66 -17.22 6.05
CA VAL A 619 37.70 -16.90 4.60
C VAL A 619 38.51 -15.63 4.29
N SER A 620 38.48 -14.60 5.16
CA SER A 620 39.29 -13.38 5.00
C SER A 620 40.78 -13.64 5.17
N ASP A 621 41.14 -14.50 6.11
CA ASP A 621 42.53 -14.73 6.50
C ASP A 621 43.23 -15.66 5.49
N ILE A 622 42.50 -16.65 4.95
CA ILE A 622 42.97 -17.45 3.80
C ILE A 622 43.15 -16.57 2.55
N LYS A 623 42.26 -15.59 2.30
CA LYS A 623 42.45 -14.60 1.22
C LYS A 623 43.68 -13.71 1.45
N GLY A 624 43.96 -13.34 2.70
CA GLY A 624 45.17 -12.61 3.07
C GLY A 624 46.44 -13.42 2.84
N GLU A 625 46.50 -14.66 3.32
CA GLU A 625 47.65 -15.56 3.15
C GLU A 625 47.91 -15.89 1.68
N THR A 626 46.86 -16.13 0.87
CA THR A 626 47.01 -16.35 -0.57
C THR A 626 47.49 -15.10 -1.31
N GLY A 627 47.09 -13.90 -0.87
CA GLY A 627 47.63 -12.63 -1.36
C GLY A 627 49.13 -12.47 -1.07
N THR A 628 49.56 -12.80 0.14
CA THR A 628 50.99 -12.78 0.51
C THR A 628 51.79 -13.82 -0.28
N ILE A 629 51.28 -15.05 -0.42
CA ILE A 629 51.93 -16.09 -1.25
C ILE A 629 52.06 -15.63 -2.71
N ALA A 630 51.05 -14.95 -3.27
CA ALA A 630 51.14 -14.42 -4.63
C ALA A 630 52.23 -13.33 -4.75
N SER A 631 52.39 -12.49 -3.73
CA SER A 631 53.48 -11.50 -3.65
C SER A 631 54.85 -12.19 -3.59
N ASP A 632 55.01 -13.15 -2.68
CA ASP A 632 56.26 -13.90 -2.50
C ASP A 632 56.65 -14.67 -3.77
N VAL A 633 55.68 -15.27 -4.47
CA VAL A 633 55.91 -15.95 -5.76
C VAL A 633 56.35 -14.97 -6.84
N SER A 634 55.82 -13.74 -6.85
CA SER A 634 56.26 -12.68 -7.75
C SER A 634 57.70 -12.26 -7.46
N GLU A 635 58.07 -12.06 -6.19
CA GLU A 635 59.46 -11.73 -5.80
C GLU A 635 60.45 -12.87 -6.09
N ILE A 636 60.03 -14.13 -5.90
CA ILE A 636 60.83 -15.30 -6.30
C ILE A 636 61.02 -15.31 -7.81
N LYS A 637 59.98 -14.99 -8.59
CA LYS A 637 60.07 -14.95 -10.07
C LYS A 637 61.03 -13.87 -10.54
N GLU A 638 61.02 -12.69 -9.93
CA GLU A 638 62.01 -11.63 -10.18
C GLU A 638 63.43 -12.08 -9.79
N SER A 639 63.60 -12.65 -8.59
CA SER A 639 64.89 -13.17 -8.13
C SER A 639 65.45 -14.27 -9.04
N VAL A 640 64.58 -15.16 -9.56
CA VAL A 640 64.95 -16.20 -10.53
C VAL A 640 65.32 -15.59 -11.87
N SER A 641 64.64 -14.53 -12.31
CA SER A 641 64.99 -13.76 -13.51
C SER A 641 66.39 -13.15 -13.38
N ASP A 642 66.67 -12.49 -12.25
CA ASP A 642 67.99 -11.90 -11.95
C ASP A 642 69.08 -12.97 -11.88
N VAL A 643 68.81 -14.12 -11.26
CA VAL A 643 69.75 -15.26 -11.25
C VAL A 643 69.97 -15.78 -12.66
N SER A 644 68.94 -15.90 -13.49
CA SER A 644 69.06 -16.31 -14.89
C SER A 644 69.92 -15.32 -15.69
N GLU A 645 69.73 -14.02 -15.49
CA GLU A 645 70.54 -12.97 -16.13
C GLU A 645 72.00 -13.01 -15.66
N ASN A 646 72.22 -13.18 -14.36
CA ASN A 646 73.56 -13.32 -13.79
C ASN A 646 74.26 -14.60 -14.28
N VAL A 647 73.57 -15.74 -14.37
CA VAL A 647 74.12 -16.99 -14.93
C VAL A 647 74.47 -16.82 -16.41
N SER A 648 73.61 -16.16 -17.20
CA SER A 648 73.92 -15.81 -18.59
C SER A 648 75.16 -14.90 -18.69
N SER A 649 75.30 -13.92 -17.79
CA SER A 649 76.46 -13.01 -17.78
C SER A 649 77.78 -13.71 -17.37
N ILE A 650 77.72 -14.75 -16.54
CA ILE A 650 78.87 -15.58 -16.16
C ILE A 650 79.30 -16.48 -17.34
N LEU A 651 78.33 -16.96 -18.12
CA LEU A 651 78.57 -17.81 -19.29
C LEU A 651 79.20 -17.06 -20.48
N ASP A 652 78.94 -15.76 -20.64
CA ASP A 652 79.34 -15.03 -21.86
C ASP A 652 80.71 -14.32 -21.81
N ALA A 653 81.26 -13.97 -20.64
CA ALA A 653 82.45 -13.09 -20.61
C ALA A 653 83.75 -13.69 -20.05
N THR A 654 83.72 -14.78 -19.27
CA THR A 654 84.94 -15.32 -18.63
C THR A 654 85.31 -16.74 -19.06
N VAL A 655 84.34 -17.61 -19.34
CA VAL A 655 84.60 -19.01 -19.75
C VAL A 655 85.24 -19.09 -21.14
N TRP A 656 84.78 -18.29 -22.11
CA TRP A 656 85.35 -18.25 -23.45
C TRP A 656 86.80 -17.73 -23.48
N TYR A 657 87.15 -16.79 -22.60
CA TYR A 657 88.51 -16.27 -22.51
C TYR A 657 89.51 -17.36 -22.09
N TYR A 658 89.16 -18.19 -21.10
CA TYR A 658 90.01 -19.31 -20.66
C TYR A 658 90.07 -20.45 -21.69
N ILE A 659 88.95 -20.78 -22.35
CA ILE A 659 88.93 -21.80 -23.42
C ILE A 659 89.80 -21.36 -24.60
N ILE A 660 89.69 -20.11 -25.05
CA ILE A 660 90.51 -19.56 -26.15
C ILE A 660 91.99 -19.51 -25.75
N ALA A 661 92.31 -19.11 -24.52
CA ALA A 661 93.69 -19.10 -24.02
C ALA A 661 94.32 -20.52 -24.00
N VAL A 662 93.56 -21.54 -23.55
CA VAL A 662 94.02 -22.93 -23.53
C VAL A 662 94.17 -23.49 -24.95
N LEU A 663 93.24 -23.21 -25.87
CA LEU A 663 93.33 -23.63 -27.27
C LEU A 663 94.52 -22.98 -28.00
N LEU A 664 94.83 -21.71 -27.71
CA LEU A 664 96.01 -21.03 -28.21
C LEU A 664 97.30 -21.69 -27.70
N ILE A 665 97.36 -22.04 -26.41
CA ILE A 665 98.52 -22.76 -25.83
C ILE A 665 98.67 -24.13 -26.50
N ILE A 666 97.59 -24.89 -26.68
CA ILE A 666 97.60 -26.19 -27.37
C ILE A 666 98.04 -26.04 -28.83
N SER A 667 97.57 -25.02 -29.53
CA SER A 667 97.98 -24.70 -30.91
C SER A 667 99.47 -24.37 -31.00
N ILE A 668 99.99 -23.56 -30.08
CA ILE A 668 101.42 -23.22 -30.02
C ILE A 668 102.25 -24.49 -29.74
N ILE A 669 101.83 -25.35 -28.81
CA ILE A 669 102.50 -26.63 -28.53
C ILE A 669 102.48 -27.54 -29.78
N LEU A 670 101.34 -27.65 -30.47
CA LEU A 670 101.23 -28.43 -31.70
C LEU A 670 102.11 -27.89 -32.83
N GLN A 671 102.19 -26.57 -33.00
CA GLN A 671 103.08 -25.94 -33.99
C GLN A 671 104.55 -26.19 -33.65
N ILE A 672 104.93 -26.12 -32.37
CA ILE A 672 106.29 -26.48 -31.92
C ILE A 672 106.58 -27.97 -32.19
N VAL A 673 105.64 -28.88 -31.90
CA VAL A 673 105.79 -30.31 -32.19
C VAL A 673 105.89 -30.59 -33.70
N ILE A 674 105.15 -29.86 -34.53
CA ILE A 674 105.21 -29.99 -36.01
C ILE A 674 106.53 -29.42 -36.56
N LEU A 675 107.03 -28.30 -36.02
CA LEU A 675 108.31 -27.71 -36.40
C LEU A 675 109.50 -28.59 -35.99
N VAL A 676 109.42 -29.27 -34.85
CA VAL A 676 110.42 -30.26 -34.40
C VAL A 676 110.38 -31.56 -35.21
N ARG A 677 109.25 -31.90 -35.87
CA ARG A 677 109.13 -33.07 -36.75
C ARG A 677 109.49 -32.83 -38.23
N LYS A 678 109.74 -31.59 -38.65
CA LYS A 678 110.13 -31.23 -40.03
C LYS A 678 111.60 -30.77 -40.17
N LYS A 679 112.46 -31.08 -39.20
CA LYS A 679 113.91 -30.99 -39.33
C LYS A 679 114.59 -32.31 -39.02
#